data_AF-A0A8J3VEF4-F1
#
_entry.id   AF-A0A8J3VEF4-F1
#
_cell.length_a   1.000
_cell.length_b   1.000
_cell.length_c   1.000
_cell.angle_alpha   90.00
_cell.angle_beta   90.00
_cell.angle_gamma   90.00
#
_symmetry.space_group_name_H-M   'P 1'
#
loop_
_entity.id
_entity.type
_entity.pdbx_description
1 polymer ?
#
loop_
_entity_poly.entity_id
_entity_poly.type
_entity_poly.pdbx_seq_one_letter_code
_entity_poly.pdbx_strand_id
1 'polypeptide(L)'
;MAGARRAAKKRVYTSFAVSTAAVAGAVLIGLVGGKVSGLPERVATSGDTFALTAAPDESTGDENYLAAGGQNGGAAITFVKFNVKLPEDRLPRRAWLWLGVKKSPLPDLVELSQVPDTRWTESTLTATNAPRLGKVVASVFPKPNAPAIAFDVTKALRGSGTVAFAVTAPTSAQLAQFVASESLSTFAGPPTITFEWSTGPIFRDPPVTPPAFATSPLIPELPPLVSPWPDAPPAVFATASTSNPPPALTVPNLTPPTLPTFEYVPPPPPTIDLVPPTLPTNEPVLPEPPALPVIPALPAPPVVPEPSAPPLVDPSPPGAPVVEPSPPVVEPSLPVVEPSLPVVEPSPSVPAPPVVVEPTQPTQPVECVAGERLVPSCGALWGVAPGAHTSQDRTQALADFEERAGKPQMIYHAYHRGRELFPTAAEVAIARDAANPRILFLNWKPTGATWGQIAAGDPATDAYLDQLAAHIKANLSEQFFFTMHHEPENDVVDRAGSGMTAKDYSSAFRHVIQRLRANGVANLVSTMCYMAYIPWNVQPWFGDLYPGDDVVDWVSWDIYAYSEPGHGFGDFAEMMNRRASNEPAWPGFYNWAARTFPDKPLMVAEWGVWYSAKNPRHHADFFDSARLQLELFPRVKAYVYFETPNAEGRDSRVQNTTAGLRSFQQFSNHPAFAVKLPRAQVNGREVSPWRALPTPMPSSLP
;
A
#
# COMPACT_ATOMS: atom_id res chain seq x y z
N MET A 1 -52.57 14.76 2.98
CA MET A 1 -53.06 15.67 4.05
C MET A 1 -51.86 16.30 4.75
N ALA A 2 -52.04 17.38 5.51
CA ALA A 2 -50.94 18.14 6.12
C ALA A 2 -50.82 17.89 7.64
N GLY A 3 -49.66 18.25 8.21
CA GLY A 3 -49.39 18.22 9.66
C GLY A 3 -48.52 17.04 10.10
N ALA A 4 -47.52 17.20 10.98
CA ALA A 4 -46.94 18.45 11.49
C ALA A 4 -45.47 18.26 11.90
N ARG A 5 -44.57 19.16 11.47
CA ARG A 5 -43.21 19.25 12.01
C ARG A 5 -43.24 20.02 13.33
N ARG A 6 -42.86 19.41 14.45
CA ARG A 6 -42.61 20.13 15.72
C ARG A 6 -41.23 20.78 15.68
N ALA A 7 -41.17 22.11 15.68
CA ALA A 7 -39.91 22.84 15.81
C ALA A 7 -39.41 22.81 17.26
N ALA A 8 -38.20 22.30 17.48
CA ALA A 8 -37.50 22.44 18.75
C ALA A 8 -36.84 23.83 18.82
N LYS A 9 -37.22 24.65 19.82
CA LYS A 9 -36.62 25.97 20.02
C LYS A 9 -35.19 25.83 20.57
N LYS A 10 -34.16 26.00 19.72
CA LYS A 10 -32.80 26.32 20.21
C LYS A 10 -32.88 27.61 21.04
N ARG A 11 -32.54 27.54 22.33
CA ARG A 11 -32.28 28.75 23.13
C ARG A 11 -30.93 29.30 22.70
N VAL A 12 -30.91 30.56 22.26
CA VAL A 12 -29.66 31.30 22.04
C VAL A 12 -29.13 31.72 23.42
N TYR A 13 -27.90 31.33 23.72
CA TYR A 13 -27.10 31.92 24.79
C TYR A 13 -25.97 32.73 24.15
N THR A 14 -26.18 34.04 24.01
CA THR A 14 -25.16 34.99 23.56
C THR A 14 -24.39 35.51 24.78
N SER A 15 -23.26 34.87 25.11
CA SER A 15 -22.34 35.34 26.14
C SER A 15 -20.89 35.03 25.76
N PHE A 16 -20.11 36.09 25.56
CA PHE A 16 -18.63 36.14 25.53
C PHE A 16 -17.86 35.14 24.65
N ALA A 17 -17.29 35.67 23.58
CA ALA A 17 -16.02 35.19 23.08
C ALA A 17 -14.95 35.36 24.17
N VAL A 18 -14.13 34.33 24.38
CA VAL A 18 -12.86 34.39 25.11
C VAL A 18 -11.76 33.97 24.14
N SER A 19 -10.65 34.69 24.13
CA SER A 19 -9.65 34.62 23.06
C SER A 19 -9.02 33.25 22.86
N THR A 20 -8.69 32.95 21.61
CA THR A 20 -7.69 31.94 21.25
C THR A 20 -6.38 32.21 21.99
N ALA A 21 -5.93 31.24 22.78
CA ALA A 21 -4.60 31.19 23.36
C ALA A 21 -4.04 29.78 23.13
N ALA A 22 -3.04 29.66 22.25
CA ALA A 22 -2.51 28.37 21.86
C ALA A 22 -1.78 27.70 23.04
N VAL A 23 -2.16 26.45 23.36
CA VAL A 23 -1.36 25.59 24.25
C VAL A 23 -0.19 25.01 23.44
N ALA A 24 0.74 25.89 23.04
CA ALA A 24 2.05 25.53 22.52
C ALA A 24 2.93 24.99 23.67
N GLY A 25 2.46 23.90 24.30
CA GLY A 25 2.95 23.32 25.55
C GLY A 25 4.28 22.58 25.44
N ALA A 26 5.23 23.11 24.66
CA ALA A 26 6.62 22.70 24.78
C ALA A 26 7.13 23.17 26.15
N VAL A 27 7.28 22.24 27.11
CA VAL A 27 7.76 22.53 28.47
C VAL A 27 9.26 22.80 28.44
N LEU A 28 9.63 23.99 27.95
CA LEU A 28 10.95 24.57 28.10
C LEU A 28 11.09 25.15 29.51
N ILE A 29 11.66 24.37 30.42
CA ILE A 29 12.18 24.89 31.69
C ILE A 29 13.37 25.80 31.34
N GLY A 30 13.15 27.13 31.31
CA GLY A 30 14.09 28.03 30.65
C GLY A 30 13.94 29.53 30.94
N LEU A 31 13.46 29.94 32.13
CA LEU A 31 13.43 31.35 32.53
C LEU A 31 13.95 31.58 33.96
N VAL A 32 15.28 31.72 34.07
CA VAL A 32 16.01 32.88 34.65
C VAL A 32 17.51 32.57 34.56
N GLY A 33 18.28 33.43 33.89
CA GLY A 33 19.73 33.28 33.72
C GLY A 33 20.13 32.33 32.58
N GLY A 34 21.00 32.80 31.68
CA GLY A 34 21.33 32.07 30.45
C GLY A 34 22.10 30.76 30.69
N LYS A 35 21.41 29.63 30.48
CA LYS A 35 21.99 28.29 30.32
C LYS A 35 21.24 27.54 29.22
N VAL A 36 21.93 26.55 28.64
CA VAL A 36 21.51 25.70 27.51
C VAL A 36 20.04 25.29 27.61
N SER A 37 19.26 25.55 26.56
CA SER A 37 17.89 25.03 26.40
C SER A 37 17.92 23.50 26.39
N GLY A 38 17.17 22.88 27.30
CA GLY A 38 17.16 21.42 27.49
C GLY A 38 16.76 20.64 26.23
N LEU A 39 17.24 19.39 26.16
CA LEU A 39 16.84 18.45 25.12
C LEU A 39 15.32 18.17 25.26
N PRO A 40 14.54 18.20 24.17
CA PRO A 40 13.09 18.03 24.28
C PRO A 40 12.75 16.59 24.63
N GLU A 41 12.05 16.39 25.74
CA GLU A 41 11.59 15.06 26.19
C GLU A 41 10.33 14.59 25.45
N ARG A 42 9.49 15.55 25.04
CA ARG A 42 8.22 15.30 24.33
C ARG A 42 7.80 16.47 23.44
N VAL A 43 7.11 16.15 22.35
CA VAL A 43 6.43 17.08 21.43
C VAL A 43 5.00 16.56 21.22
N ALA A 44 4.02 17.36 21.62
CA ALA A 44 2.61 17.06 21.37
C ALA A 44 2.27 17.26 19.88
N THR A 45 1.14 16.70 19.47
CA THR A 45 0.48 17.01 18.19
C THR A 45 0.38 18.52 17.93
N SER A 46 0.40 18.87 16.66
CA SER A 46 0.16 20.21 16.10
C SER A 46 -0.95 20.18 15.03
N GLY A 47 -1.75 19.12 15.09
CA GLY A 47 -2.94 18.90 14.28
C GLY A 47 -3.20 17.41 14.11
N ASP A 48 -4.38 16.91 14.49
CA ASP A 48 -4.84 15.56 14.18
C ASP A 48 -6.33 15.45 13.79
N THR A 49 -6.62 14.48 12.95
CA THR A 49 -7.91 14.35 12.25
C THR A 49 -8.01 12.96 11.58
N PHE A 50 -9.14 12.60 10.99
CA PHE A 50 -9.24 11.35 10.21
C PHE A 50 -10.14 11.47 8.96
N ALA A 51 -9.62 11.05 7.81
CA ALA A 51 -10.39 10.96 6.58
C ALA A 51 -11.36 9.76 6.62
N LEU A 52 -12.54 9.92 6.02
CA LEU A 52 -13.54 8.87 5.82
C LEU A 52 -13.79 8.64 4.33
N THR A 53 -13.28 7.55 3.74
CA THR A 53 -13.42 7.33 2.28
C THR A 53 -14.87 7.11 1.85
N ALA A 54 -15.71 6.57 2.74
CA ALA A 54 -17.15 6.39 2.55
C ALA A 54 -17.97 7.69 2.73
N ALA A 55 -17.37 8.75 3.27
CA ALA A 55 -17.95 10.09 3.43
C ALA A 55 -16.91 11.15 3.04
N PRO A 56 -16.51 11.22 1.75
CA PRO A 56 -15.22 11.76 1.36
C PRO A 56 -15.08 13.28 1.50
N ASP A 57 -16.21 14.00 1.63
CA ASP A 57 -16.27 15.45 1.85
C ASP A 57 -16.54 15.83 3.32
N GLU A 58 -16.61 14.84 4.22
CA GLU A 58 -16.72 15.05 5.67
C GLU A 58 -15.34 15.37 6.26
N SER A 59 -15.28 16.38 7.13
CA SER A 59 -14.07 16.75 7.89
C SER A 59 -14.31 16.52 9.38
N THR A 60 -13.28 16.03 10.07
CA THR A 60 -13.40 15.45 11.42
C THR A 60 -12.45 16.10 12.43
N GLY A 61 -11.79 17.21 12.10
CA GLY A 61 -10.85 17.92 12.98
C GLY A 61 -11.47 18.57 14.24
N ASP A 62 -12.80 18.49 14.42
CA ASP A 62 -13.50 18.90 15.64
C ASP A 62 -13.89 17.67 16.53
N GLU A 63 -13.60 16.43 16.10
CA GLU A 63 -14.00 15.21 16.80
C GLU A 63 -13.06 14.82 17.95
N ASN A 64 -13.63 14.43 19.09
CA ASN A 64 -12.84 14.10 20.28
C ASN A 64 -12.16 12.72 20.23
N TYR A 65 -12.03 12.10 19.05
CA TYR A 65 -11.38 10.81 18.84
C TYR A 65 -10.82 10.73 17.42
N LEU A 66 -9.78 9.92 17.24
CA LEU A 66 -9.22 9.57 15.94
C LEU A 66 -9.63 8.15 15.55
N ALA A 67 -9.73 7.85 14.26
CA ALA A 67 -10.18 6.55 13.78
C ALA A 67 -9.32 5.97 12.66
N ALA A 68 -9.04 4.67 12.72
CA ALA A 68 -8.28 3.93 11.71
C ALA A 68 -8.87 2.53 11.48
N GLY A 69 -9.01 2.11 10.22
CA GLY A 69 -9.58 0.80 9.86
C GLY A 69 -10.95 0.90 9.17
N GLY A 70 -11.72 -0.18 9.21
CA GLY A 70 -12.96 -0.32 8.46
C GLY A 70 -14.12 0.53 9.03
N GLN A 71 -14.73 1.34 8.17
CA GLN A 71 -15.83 2.24 8.54
C GLN A 71 -16.85 2.33 7.39
N ASN A 72 -18.10 1.93 7.63
CA ASN A 72 -19.21 2.02 6.68
C ASN A 72 -18.93 1.42 5.28
N GLY A 73 -18.16 0.34 5.21
CA GLY A 73 -17.75 -0.31 3.96
C GLY A 73 -16.53 0.33 3.27
N GLY A 74 -16.05 1.47 3.77
CA GLY A 74 -14.78 2.08 3.39
C GLY A 74 -13.78 2.09 4.54
N ALA A 75 -12.92 3.09 4.54
CA ALA A 75 -11.80 3.27 5.46
C ALA A 75 -11.94 4.56 6.26
N ALA A 76 -11.62 4.49 7.54
CA ALA A 76 -11.14 5.60 8.34
C ALA A 76 -9.61 5.61 8.34
N ILE A 77 -9.00 6.78 8.16
CA ILE A 77 -7.55 6.96 8.10
C ILE A 77 -7.18 8.18 8.95
N THR A 78 -6.53 7.95 10.08
CA THR A 78 -6.08 9.03 10.97
C THR A 78 -4.84 9.71 10.37
N PHE A 79 -4.76 11.03 10.46
CA PHE A 79 -3.58 11.84 10.14
C PHE A 79 -3.13 12.61 11.39
N VAL A 80 -1.84 12.62 11.68
CA VAL A 80 -1.22 13.31 12.84
C VAL A 80 0.00 14.12 12.38
N LYS A 81 0.17 15.35 12.90
CA LYS A 81 1.24 16.26 12.49
C LYS A 81 2.00 16.84 13.68
N PHE A 82 3.33 16.88 13.60
CA PHE A 82 4.20 17.35 14.69
C PHE A 82 5.21 18.38 14.17
N ASN A 83 5.33 19.51 14.88
CA ASN A 83 6.38 20.50 14.66
C ASN A 83 7.59 20.19 15.56
N VAL A 84 8.50 19.36 15.05
CA VAL A 84 9.64 18.85 15.80
C VAL A 84 10.82 19.83 15.71
N LYS A 85 11.43 20.14 16.85
CA LYS A 85 12.69 20.90 16.94
C LYS A 85 13.73 20.04 17.65
N LEU A 86 14.76 19.62 16.94
CA LEU A 86 15.92 18.88 17.46
C LEU A 86 17.14 19.82 17.54
N PRO A 87 18.13 19.55 18.42
CA PRO A 87 19.42 20.20 18.36
C PRO A 87 20.14 19.90 17.04
N GLU A 88 20.94 20.85 16.54
CA GLU A 88 21.74 20.65 15.32
C GLU A 88 22.93 19.71 15.53
N ASP A 89 23.39 19.53 16.77
CA ASP A 89 24.58 18.74 17.10
C ASP A 89 24.30 17.26 17.37
N ARG A 90 23.04 16.85 17.55
CA ARG A 90 22.67 15.48 17.91
C ARG A 90 21.24 15.10 17.54
N LEU A 91 21.06 13.87 17.07
CA LEU A 91 19.76 13.21 16.95
C LEU A 91 19.41 12.44 18.25
N PRO A 92 18.11 12.20 18.53
CA PRO A 92 17.70 11.34 19.64
C PRO A 92 18.17 9.90 19.44
N ARG A 93 18.42 9.18 20.54
CA ARG A 93 18.73 7.74 20.54
C ARG A 93 17.50 6.93 20.14
N ARG A 94 16.33 7.30 20.67
CA ARG A 94 15.03 6.76 20.26
C ARG A 94 13.98 7.87 20.23
N ALA A 95 12.97 7.72 19.37
CA ALA A 95 11.78 8.53 19.39
C ALA A 95 10.53 7.64 19.21
N TRP A 96 9.52 7.85 20.04
CA TRP A 96 8.29 7.05 20.08
C TRP A 96 7.08 7.93 19.84
N LEU A 97 6.25 7.62 18.83
CA LEU A 97 4.95 8.24 18.63
C LEU A 97 3.89 7.42 19.37
N TRP A 98 3.21 8.03 20.33
CA TRP A 98 2.20 7.41 21.17
C TRP A 98 0.78 7.81 20.73
N LEU A 99 -0.13 6.83 20.72
CA LEU A 99 -1.57 7.03 20.56
C LEU A 99 -2.30 6.42 21.76
N GLY A 100 -3.08 7.24 22.46
CA GLY A 100 -3.93 6.79 23.56
C GLY A 100 -5.16 6.05 23.02
N VAL A 101 -5.52 4.91 23.60
CA VAL A 101 -6.66 4.11 23.13
C VAL A 101 -7.97 4.67 23.71
N LYS A 102 -8.87 5.10 22.83
CA LYS A 102 -10.19 5.63 23.20
C LYS A 102 -11.22 4.50 23.34
N LYS A 103 -11.06 3.41 22.58
CA LYS A 103 -11.93 2.22 22.62
C LYS A 103 -11.15 0.95 22.31
N SER A 104 -11.41 -0.09 23.10
CA SER A 104 -10.84 -1.44 22.96
C SER A 104 -11.93 -2.47 22.59
N PRO A 105 -11.59 -3.63 22.01
CA PRO A 105 -10.25 -4.00 21.51
C PRO A 105 -9.86 -3.23 20.25
N LEU A 106 -8.56 -3.09 20.01
CA LEU A 106 -8.01 -2.64 18.73
C LEU A 106 -7.98 -3.81 17.72
N PRO A 107 -7.90 -3.51 16.40
CA PRO A 107 -7.55 -4.50 15.37
C PRO A 107 -6.19 -5.17 15.63
N ASP A 108 -6.00 -6.38 15.09
CA ASP A 108 -4.80 -7.20 15.31
C ASP A 108 -3.48 -6.54 14.86
N LEU A 109 -3.56 -5.61 13.91
CA LEU A 109 -2.45 -4.86 13.33
C LEU A 109 -2.88 -3.40 13.14
N VAL A 110 -2.04 -2.47 13.59
CA VAL A 110 -2.16 -1.03 13.33
C VAL A 110 -0.81 -0.55 12.78
N GLU A 111 -0.83 0.24 11.71
CA GLU A 111 0.38 0.66 10.98
C GLU A 111 0.51 2.17 10.92
N LEU A 112 1.76 2.65 10.93
CA LEU A 112 2.11 4.07 10.82
C LEU A 112 2.85 4.32 9.51
N SER A 113 2.21 5.05 8.60
CA SER A 113 2.81 5.52 7.34
C SER A 113 3.38 6.92 7.50
N GLN A 114 4.54 7.20 6.90
CA GLN A 114 4.97 8.59 6.69
C GLN A 114 4.02 9.28 5.71
N VAL A 115 3.70 10.56 5.96
CA VAL A 115 2.92 11.40 5.05
C VAL A 115 3.84 12.49 4.49
N PRO A 116 4.28 12.39 3.22
CA PRO A 116 5.26 13.32 2.66
C PRO A 116 4.77 14.76 2.50
N ASP A 117 3.48 14.95 2.23
CA ASP A 117 2.87 16.27 2.06
C ASP A 117 2.27 16.75 3.39
N THR A 118 2.91 17.69 4.06
CA THR A 118 2.55 18.17 5.41
C THR A 118 1.66 19.44 5.41
N ARG A 119 1.26 19.91 4.22
CA ARG A 119 0.53 21.18 4.01
C ARG A 119 -0.95 21.14 4.42
N TRP A 120 -1.49 19.95 4.69
CA TRP A 120 -2.88 19.76 5.09
C TRP A 120 -3.20 20.44 6.42
N THR A 121 -4.45 20.87 6.61
CA THR A 121 -4.95 21.45 7.86
C THR A 121 -6.07 20.60 8.45
N GLU A 122 -5.96 20.36 9.75
CA GLU A 122 -6.88 19.62 10.63
C GLU A 122 -8.36 19.93 10.37
N SER A 123 -8.74 21.21 10.43
CA SER A 123 -10.12 21.68 10.24
C SER A 123 -10.61 21.67 8.78
N THR A 124 -9.84 21.12 7.84
CA THR A 124 -10.20 21.08 6.40
C THR A 124 -9.85 19.75 5.71
N LEU A 125 -9.25 18.78 6.42
CA LEU A 125 -8.88 17.51 5.82
C LEU A 125 -10.15 16.66 5.63
N THR A 126 -10.30 16.12 4.42
CA THR A 126 -11.34 15.15 4.05
C THR A 126 -10.71 14.08 3.16
N ALA A 127 -11.39 12.98 2.85
CA ALA A 127 -10.81 11.98 1.94
C ALA A 127 -10.58 12.53 0.51
N THR A 128 -11.41 13.49 0.07
CA THR A 128 -11.26 14.20 -1.22
C THR A 128 -9.95 14.99 -1.35
N ASN A 129 -9.31 15.40 -0.24
CA ASN A 129 -8.06 16.17 -0.25
C ASN A 129 -6.90 15.55 0.56
N ALA A 130 -7.07 14.32 1.06
CA ALA A 130 -6.09 13.66 1.92
C ALA A 130 -4.71 13.47 1.24
N PRO A 131 -3.60 13.66 1.97
CA PRO A 131 -2.26 13.50 1.43
C PRO A 131 -1.87 12.02 1.28
N ARG A 132 -1.31 11.66 0.12
CA ARG A 132 -1.01 10.26 -0.25
C ARG A 132 0.00 9.59 0.69
N LEU A 133 -0.32 8.38 1.15
CA LEU A 133 0.48 7.63 2.12
C LEU A 133 1.84 7.17 1.54
N GLY A 134 2.91 7.41 2.29
CA GLY A 134 4.31 7.08 1.98
C GLY A 134 4.72 5.65 2.34
N LYS A 135 5.97 5.45 2.79
CA LYS A 135 6.42 4.18 3.39
C LYS A 135 5.78 3.99 4.78
N VAL A 136 5.39 2.76 5.09
CA VAL A 136 5.12 2.32 6.47
C VAL A 136 6.44 2.31 7.25
N VAL A 137 6.53 3.19 8.27
CA VAL A 137 7.74 3.36 9.08
C VAL A 137 7.76 2.48 10.33
N ALA A 138 6.57 2.10 10.82
CA ALA A 138 6.40 1.22 11.97
C ALA A 138 5.04 0.51 11.93
N SER A 139 4.95 -0.65 12.60
CA SER A 139 3.72 -1.44 12.76
C SER A 139 3.63 -1.96 14.19
N VAL A 140 2.43 -2.05 14.73
CA VAL A 140 2.14 -2.57 16.09
C VAL A 140 1.09 -3.68 15.99
N PHE A 141 1.30 -4.77 16.73
CA PHE A 141 0.31 -5.82 16.94
C PHE A 141 -0.24 -5.67 18.38
N PRO A 142 -1.39 -5.01 18.59
CA PRO A 142 -1.80 -4.58 19.94
C PRO A 142 -2.17 -5.74 20.87
N LYS A 143 -2.01 -5.52 22.17
CA LYS A 143 -2.64 -6.37 23.20
C LYS A 143 -4.10 -5.92 23.37
N PRO A 144 -5.10 -6.81 23.54
CA PRO A 144 -6.52 -6.45 23.52
C PRO A 144 -6.93 -5.31 24.48
N ASN A 145 -6.28 -5.23 25.64
CA ASN A 145 -6.55 -4.25 26.70
C ASN A 145 -5.41 -3.21 26.85
N ALA A 146 -4.66 -2.92 25.79
CA ALA A 146 -3.63 -1.88 25.83
C ALA A 146 -4.28 -0.48 25.99
N PRO A 147 -3.86 0.34 26.97
CA PRO A 147 -4.38 1.71 27.15
C PRO A 147 -3.75 2.71 26.17
N ALA A 148 -2.63 2.35 25.55
CA ALA A 148 -1.90 3.12 24.56
C ALA A 148 -1.13 2.17 23.63
N ILE A 149 -0.83 2.62 22.41
CA ILE A 149 0.16 2.00 21.52
C ILE A 149 1.28 2.99 21.20
N ALA A 150 2.47 2.46 20.90
CA ALA A 150 3.67 3.26 20.62
C ALA A 150 4.39 2.74 19.37
N PHE A 151 4.75 3.64 18.47
CA PHE A 151 5.47 3.37 17.23
C PHE A 151 6.90 3.92 17.33
N ASP A 152 7.91 3.13 16.95
CA ASP A 152 9.28 3.62 16.82
C ASP A 152 9.38 4.52 15.57
N VAL A 153 9.56 5.83 15.79
CA VAL A 153 9.72 6.84 14.74
C VAL A 153 11.17 7.35 14.65
N THR A 154 12.11 6.72 15.35
CA THR A 154 13.54 7.13 15.40
C THR A 154 14.15 7.23 14.01
N LYS A 155 13.84 6.27 13.11
CA LYS A 155 14.34 6.27 11.73
C LYS A 155 13.71 7.34 10.83
N ALA A 156 12.58 7.94 11.23
CA ALA A 156 11.85 8.96 10.48
C ALA A 156 12.26 10.40 10.88
N LEU A 157 12.65 10.63 12.14
CA LEU A 157 13.04 11.96 12.63
C LEU A 157 14.53 12.24 12.35
N ARG A 158 14.80 12.91 11.22
CA ARG A 158 16.17 13.18 10.73
C ARG A 158 16.68 14.61 10.98
N GLY A 159 15.87 15.46 11.58
CA GLY A 159 16.20 16.86 11.87
C GLY A 159 14.98 17.62 12.40
N SER A 160 15.13 18.93 12.56
CA SER A 160 14.01 19.85 12.85
C SER A 160 13.11 20.03 11.61
N GLY A 161 11.81 20.15 11.82
CA GLY A 161 10.82 20.38 10.76
C GLY A 161 9.40 19.94 11.14
N THR A 162 8.44 20.22 10.26
CA THR A 162 7.10 19.62 10.35
C THR A 162 7.15 18.19 9.79
N VAL A 163 6.73 17.20 10.58
CA VAL A 163 6.55 15.81 10.15
C VAL A 163 5.09 15.42 10.27
N ALA A 164 4.59 14.59 9.35
CA ALA A 164 3.25 14.03 9.43
C ALA A 164 3.26 12.52 9.21
N PHE A 165 2.29 11.85 9.81
CA PHE A 165 2.07 10.41 9.68
C PHE A 165 0.59 10.12 9.50
N ALA A 166 0.28 8.96 8.92
CA ALA A 166 -1.07 8.41 8.82
C ALA A 166 -1.14 7.06 9.52
N VAL A 167 -2.26 6.78 10.19
CA VAL A 167 -2.51 5.54 10.93
C VAL A 167 -3.59 4.73 10.22
N THR A 168 -3.30 3.46 9.94
CA THR A 168 -4.20 2.53 9.25
C THR A 168 -4.35 1.22 10.03
N ALA A 169 -5.39 0.45 9.72
CA ALA A 169 -5.55 -0.93 10.17
C ALA A 169 -6.10 -1.79 9.01
N PRO A 170 -5.46 -2.89 8.60
CA PRO A 170 -5.77 -3.64 7.38
C PRO A 170 -7.00 -4.56 7.53
N THR A 171 -8.17 -3.98 7.77
CA THR A 171 -9.45 -4.70 7.97
C THR A 171 -10.64 -3.80 7.70
N SER A 172 -11.67 -4.30 7.01
CA SER A 172 -12.94 -3.60 6.80
C SER A 172 -13.97 -3.81 7.93
N ALA A 173 -13.71 -4.75 8.84
CA ALA A 173 -14.66 -5.20 9.85
C ALA A 173 -14.43 -4.62 11.27
N GLN A 174 -13.32 -3.90 11.48
CA GLN A 174 -12.95 -3.37 12.79
C GLN A 174 -12.39 -1.94 12.68
N LEU A 175 -12.72 -1.11 13.67
CA LEU A 175 -12.27 0.28 13.78
C LEU A 175 -11.41 0.44 15.04
N ALA A 176 -10.15 0.81 14.87
CA ALA A 176 -9.34 1.36 15.95
C ALA A 176 -9.85 2.77 16.28
N GLN A 177 -10.02 3.10 17.57
CA GLN A 177 -10.29 4.48 18.00
C GLN A 177 -9.25 4.94 19.02
N PHE A 178 -8.63 6.08 18.73
CA PHE A 178 -7.62 6.72 19.56
C PHE A 178 -8.13 8.07 20.09
N VAL A 179 -7.39 8.66 21.02
CA VAL A 179 -7.67 10.00 21.58
C VAL A 179 -7.18 11.07 20.60
N ALA A 180 -7.98 12.11 20.37
CA ALA A 180 -7.63 13.32 19.62
C ALA A 180 -7.27 14.50 20.55
N SER A 181 -6.71 15.60 20.02
CA SER A 181 -6.42 16.84 20.78
C SER A 181 -7.62 17.44 21.52
N GLU A 182 -8.83 17.25 21.00
CA GLU A 182 -10.08 17.90 21.45
C GLU A 182 -10.68 17.18 22.66
N SER A 183 -10.11 16.03 23.05
CA SER A 183 -10.64 15.13 24.06
C SER A 183 -10.33 15.59 25.49
N LEU A 184 -11.06 16.60 25.96
CA LEU A 184 -10.93 17.33 27.24
C LEU A 184 -10.72 16.51 28.54
N SER A 185 -10.94 15.19 28.54
CA SER A 185 -10.63 14.32 29.68
C SER A 185 -10.31 12.88 29.24
N THR A 186 -9.04 12.47 29.32
CA THR A 186 -8.61 11.08 29.12
C THR A 186 -7.42 10.72 30.01
N PHE A 187 -7.25 9.42 30.30
CA PHE A 187 -6.07 8.88 30.99
C PHE A 187 -4.86 8.66 30.08
N ALA A 188 -5.01 8.88 28.77
CA ALA A 188 -4.03 8.50 27.75
C ALA A 188 -3.53 9.67 26.88
N GLY A 189 -4.15 10.86 26.96
CA GLY A 189 -3.70 12.06 26.26
C GLY A 189 -3.79 12.01 24.72
N PRO A 190 -3.55 13.16 24.06
CA PRO A 190 -3.55 13.27 22.60
C PRO A 190 -2.22 12.80 22.00
N PRO A 191 -2.14 12.58 20.66
CA PRO A 191 -0.95 12.07 20.00
C PRO A 191 0.32 12.83 20.39
N THR A 192 1.35 12.09 20.80
CA THR A 192 2.57 12.67 21.40
C THR A 192 3.81 11.91 20.93
N ILE A 193 4.84 12.62 20.47
CA ILE A 193 6.18 12.05 20.29
C ILE A 193 6.97 12.23 21.59
N THR A 194 7.62 11.18 22.08
CA THR A 194 8.60 11.23 23.19
C THR A 194 10.00 10.86 22.71
N PHE A 195 11.03 11.35 23.39
CA PHE A 195 12.43 11.21 22.97
C PHE A 195 13.31 10.62 24.08
N GLU A 196 14.18 9.69 23.71
CA GLU A 196 15.28 9.19 24.54
C GLU A 196 16.60 9.76 24.00
N TRP A 197 17.41 10.36 24.88
CA TRP A 197 18.69 10.99 24.51
C TRP A 197 19.88 10.23 25.10
N SER A 198 20.99 10.15 24.36
CA SER A 198 22.21 9.52 24.89
C SER A 198 22.93 10.42 25.90
N THR A 199 23.37 9.84 27.01
CA THR A 199 24.06 10.53 28.12
C THR A 199 25.49 10.04 28.34
N GLY A 200 26.16 9.51 27.30
CA GLY A 200 27.56 9.09 27.41
C GLY A 200 28.17 8.49 26.12
N PRO A 201 29.49 8.28 26.09
CA PRO A 201 30.18 7.59 24.99
C PRO A 201 29.83 6.09 24.94
N ILE A 202 29.93 5.51 23.74
CA ILE A 202 29.29 4.25 23.36
C ILE A 202 29.85 3.04 24.10
N PHE A 203 28.96 2.28 24.75
CA PHE A 203 29.09 0.83 24.93
C PHE A 203 27.93 0.11 24.21
N ARG A 204 28.12 -1.17 23.90
CA ARG A 204 27.25 -1.94 22.98
C ARG A 204 25.91 -2.26 23.63
N ASP A 205 24.82 -2.03 22.89
CA ASP A 205 23.46 -2.32 23.35
C ASP A 205 23.13 -3.83 23.32
N PRO A 206 22.52 -4.37 24.39
CA PRO A 206 21.79 -5.65 24.36
C PRO A 206 20.38 -5.47 23.76
N PRO A 207 19.59 -6.56 23.56
CA PRO A 207 18.28 -6.50 22.94
C PRO A 207 17.27 -5.54 23.59
N VAL A 208 16.39 -4.97 22.76
CA VAL A 208 15.50 -3.86 23.13
C VAL A 208 14.29 -4.33 23.95
N THR A 209 14.10 -3.69 25.10
CA THR A 209 12.83 -3.66 25.84
C THR A 209 12.34 -2.20 25.89
N PRO A 210 11.03 -1.91 25.84
CA PRO A 210 10.53 -0.59 26.19
C PRO A 210 10.95 -0.20 27.63
N PRO A 211 11.14 1.10 27.94
CA PRO A 211 11.52 1.51 29.28
C PRO A 211 10.41 1.19 30.29
N ALA A 212 10.80 0.63 31.44
CA ALA A 212 10.00 0.60 32.65
C ALA A 212 10.71 1.47 33.68
N PHE A 213 10.07 2.56 34.10
CA PHE A 213 10.64 3.48 35.09
C PHE A 213 10.30 3.02 36.51
N ALA A 214 11.29 3.05 37.40
CA ALA A 214 11.15 2.56 38.77
C ALA A 214 10.50 3.61 39.67
N THR A 215 9.67 3.17 40.61
CA THR A 215 9.00 4.04 41.58
C THR A 215 9.95 4.56 42.67
N SER A 216 9.63 5.72 43.23
CA SER A 216 10.23 6.24 44.47
C SER A 216 9.18 7.05 45.25
N PRO A 217 9.31 7.16 46.60
CA PRO A 217 8.16 7.41 47.47
C PRO A 217 7.74 8.88 47.63
N LEU A 218 6.53 9.06 48.15
CA LEU A 218 5.79 10.32 48.27
C LEU A 218 6.50 11.42 49.09
N ILE A 219 6.34 12.66 48.62
CA ILE A 219 6.19 13.87 49.46
C ILE A 219 4.97 14.65 48.91
N PRO A 220 4.02 15.13 49.74
CA PRO A 220 2.81 15.79 49.26
C PRO A 220 2.87 17.32 49.29
N GLU A 221 2.63 17.98 48.15
CA GLU A 221 1.65 19.09 47.99
C GLU A 221 1.43 19.46 46.50
N LEU A 222 0.41 20.28 46.23
CA LEU A 222 -0.27 20.51 44.93
C LEU A 222 0.51 21.43 43.94
N PRO A 223 0.13 21.57 42.63
CA PRO A 223 -1.15 21.21 41.99
C PRO A 223 -0.99 20.36 40.67
N PRO A 224 -1.95 20.35 39.72
CA PRO A 224 -2.49 19.11 39.17
C PRO A 224 -1.49 18.30 38.32
N LEU A 225 -1.12 17.11 38.82
CA LEU A 225 -0.32 16.16 38.06
C LEU A 225 -1.19 15.39 37.04
N VAL A 226 -1.46 16.01 35.89
CA VAL A 226 -1.83 15.24 34.70
C VAL A 226 -0.54 14.64 34.11
N SER A 227 -0.22 13.41 34.53
CA SER A 227 0.63 12.51 33.74
C SER A 227 -0.29 11.69 32.84
N PRO A 228 -0.42 12.02 31.54
CA PRO A 228 -1.45 11.45 30.69
C PRO A 228 -1.00 10.14 30.01
N TRP A 229 0.11 9.53 30.45
CA TRP A 229 0.58 8.25 29.92
C TRP A 229 0.95 7.35 31.10
N PRO A 230 0.60 6.06 31.09
CA PRO A 230 0.84 5.17 32.22
C PRO A 230 2.32 4.77 32.33
N ASP A 231 2.81 4.58 33.54
CA ASP A 231 4.13 3.97 33.83
C ASP A 231 4.24 2.48 33.44
N ALA A 232 3.24 1.96 32.71
CA ALA A 232 3.12 0.57 32.29
C ALA A 232 3.77 0.35 30.91
N PRO A 233 4.53 -0.74 30.70
CA PRO A 233 5.24 -0.96 29.45
C PRO A 233 4.28 -1.15 28.26
N PRO A 234 4.51 -0.48 27.11
CA PRO A 234 3.63 -0.54 25.95
C PRO A 234 3.55 -1.94 25.33
N ALA A 235 2.48 -2.17 24.58
CA ALA A 235 2.20 -3.43 23.88
C ALA A 235 3.06 -3.63 22.61
N VAL A 236 4.39 -3.61 22.75
CA VAL A 236 5.34 -3.78 21.64
C VAL A 236 5.85 -5.22 21.59
N PHE A 237 5.65 -5.89 20.46
CA PHE A 237 6.51 -7.00 20.02
C PHE A 237 7.51 -6.42 19.01
N ALA A 238 8.77 -6.28 19.42
CA ALA A 238 9.82 -5.81 18.52
C ALA A 238 10.31 -6.96 17.63
N THR A 239 10.10 -6.86 16.33
CA THR A 239 10.68 -7.76 15.32
C THR A 239 12.16 -7.43 15.11
N ALA A 240 13.01 -7.94 16.00
CA ALA A 240 14.45 -7.93 15.78
C ALA A 240 14.82 -8.99 14.73
N SER A 241 15.25 -8.56 13.54
CA SER A 241 15.73 -9.45 12.48
C SER A 241 17.07 -10.10 12.88
N THR A 242 17.01 -11.27 13.50
CA THR A 242 18.16 -12.17 13.65
C THR A 242 17.77 -13.57 13.17
N SER A 243 18.36 -13.99 12.05
CA SER A 243 18.15 -15.31 11.47
C SER A 243 18.74 -16.41 12.36
N ASN A 244 17.87 -17.13 13.08
CA ASN A 244 18.14 -18.44 13.67
C ASN A 244 16.81 -19.22 13.72
N PRO A 245 16.80 -20.53 13.45
CA PRO A 245 15.60 -21.35 13.59
C PRO A 245 15.19 -21.43 15.08
N PRO A 246 13.88 -21.50 15.39
CA PRO A 246 13.43 -21.71 16.76
C PRO A 246 13.87 -23.10 17.28
N PRO A 247 14.23 -23.23 18.56
CA PRO A 247 14.53 -24.53 19.15
C PRO A 247 13.28 -25.41 19.15
N ALA A 248 13.43 -26.68 18.79
CA ALA A 248 12.32 -27.62 18.70
C ALA A 248 11.64 -27.83 20.06
N LEU A 249 10.33 -27.55 20.14
CA LEU A 249 9.52 -27.82 21.33
C LEU A 249 9.25 -29.32 21.43
N THR A 250 9.97 -30.00 22.31
CA THR A 250 9.68 -31.39 22.69
C THR A 250 8.38 -31.46 23.50
N VAL A 251 7.26 -31.66 22.82
CA VAL A 251 5.97 -31.95 23.47
C VAL A 251 6.00 -33.39 24.02
N PRO A 252 5.66 -33.62 25.31
CA PRO A 252 5.61 -34.97 25.87
C PRO A 252 4.46 -35.76 25.25
N ASN A 253 4.72 -37.03 24.93
CA ASN A 253 3.80 -37.89 24.19
C ASN A 253 2.56 -38.24 25.03
N LEU A 254 1.38 -37.75 24.62
CA LEU A 254 0.08 -38.09 25.19
C LEU A 254 -0.85 -38.58 24.07
N THR A 255 -1.29 -39.84 24.18
CA THR A 255 -2.15 -40.49 23.19
C THR A 255 -3.56 -39.89 23.22
N PRO A 256 -4.08 -39.33 22.11
CA PRO A 256 -5.46 -38.83 22.07
C PRO A 256 -6.47 -39.99 21.98
N PRO A 257 -7.67 -39.85 22.56
CA PRO A 257 -8.74 -40.84 22.43
C PRO A 257 -9.35 -40.81 21.02
N THR A 258 -9.74 -41.99 20.51
CA THR A 258 -10.39 -42.13 19.21
C THR A 258 -11.84 -41.62 19.24
N LEU A 259 -12.18 -40.75 18.29
CA LEU A 259 -13.56 -40.36 17.96
C LEU A 259 -13.84 -40.75 16.48
N PRO A 260 -15.10 -41.01 16.11
CA PRO A 260 -15.42 -41.63 14.82
C PRO A 260 -15.18 -40.70 13.64
N THR A 261 -14.54 -41.23 12.60
CA THR A 261 -14.34 -40.57 11.31
C THR A 261 -15.64 -40.48 10.52
N PHE A 262 -16.03 -39.26 10.12
CA PHE A 262 -16.85 -39.05 8.94
C PHE A 262 -15.93 -38.88 7.73
N GLU A 263 -16.09 -39.69 6.70
CA GLU A 263 -15.36 -39.52 5.44
C GLU A 263 -15.91 -38.31 4.68
N TYR A 264 -15.17 -37.19 4.73
CA TYR A 264 -15.24 -36.19 3.68
C TYR A 264 -14.23 -36.56 2.60
N VAL A 265 -14.72 -36.88 1.40
CA VAL A 265 -13.87 -37.17 0.23
C VAL A 265 -13.61 -35.85 -0.52
N PRO A 266 -12.39 -35.29 -0.45
CA PRO A 266 -12.04 -34.14 -1.29
C PRO A 266 -11.96 -34.56 -2.77
N PRO A 267 -12.20 -33.65 -3.73
CA PRO A 267 -11.88 -33.91 -5.12
C PRO A 267 -10.36 -34.14 -5.29
N PRO A 268 -9.93 -34.99 -6.23
CA PRO A 268 -8.51 -35.25 -6.46
C PRO A 268 -7.80 -34.00 -7.01
N PRO A 269 -6.51 -33.81 -6.69
CA PRO A 269 -5.69 -32.76 -7.29
C PRO A 269 -5.50 -32.99 -8.80
N PRO A 270 -5.20 -31.94 -9.59
CA PRO A 270 -5.08 -32.07 -11.04
C PRO A 270 -3.83 -32.86 -11.45
N THR A 271 -4.04 -34.06 -11.99
CA THR A 271 -3.00 -34.82 -12.69
C THR A 271 -2.70 -34.15 -14.03
N ILE A 272 -1.46 -33.68 -14.24
CA ILE A 272 -0.98 -33.27 -15.56
C ILE A 272 -0.43 -34.51 -16.27
N ASP A 273 -1.19 -35.06 -17.22
CA ASP A 273 -0.76 -36.20 -18.03
C ASP A 273 0.41 -35.80 -18.97
N LEU A 274 1.57 -36.40 -18.73
CA LEU A 274 2.77 -36.23 -19.55
C LEU A 274 2.71 -37.11 -20.81
N VAL A 275 2.02 -36.64 -21.85
CA VAL A 275 2.05 -37.26 -23.19
C VAL A 275 3.06 -36.53 -24.08
N PRO A 276 4.20 -37.17 -24.46
CA PRO A 276 5.16 -36.56 -25.37
C PRO A 276 4.65 -36.58 -26.83
N PRO A 277 4.99 -35.58 -27.66
CA PRO A 277 4.46 -35.45 -29.01
C PRO A 277 5.11 -36.45 -29.99
N THR A 278 4.28 -37.07 -30.84
CA THR A 278 4.74 -37.78 -32.05
C THR A 278 3.93 -37.33 -33.27
N LEU A 279 4.65 -37.06 -34.37
CA LEU A 279 4.13 -36.65 -35.68
C LEU A 279 5.17 -37.07 -36.74
N PRO A 280 4.78 -37.28 -38.02
CA PRO A 280 3.49 -37.79 -38.51
C PRO A 280 3.68 -38.92 -39.56
N THR A 281 2.60 -39.57 -40.01
CA THR A 281 2.54 -40.16 -41.37
C THR A 281 1.10 -40.38 -41.86
N ASN A 282 0.87 -40.09 -43.15
CA ASN A 282 -0.17 -40.61 -44.05
C ASN A 282 -1.64 -40.17 -43.87
N GLU A 283 -2.06 -39.26 -44.76
CA GLU A 283 -3.41 -39.20 -45.37
C GLU A 283 -3.62 -40.31 -46.43
N PRO A 284 -4.81 -40.45 -47.06
CA PRO A 284 -6.18 -40.27 -46.55
C PRO A 284 -7.13 -41.44 -46.94
N VAL A 285 -8.20 -41.69 -46.17
CA VAL A 285 -9.35 -42.51 -46.60
C VAL A 285 -10.66 -41.95 -46.03
N LEU A 286 -11.66 -41.70 -46.89
CA LEU A 286 -13.04 -41.39 -46.47
C LEU A 286 -13.86 -42.69 -46.27
N PRO A 287 -14.71 -42.73 -45.24
CA PRO A 287 -15.97 -43.48 -45.23
C PRO A 287 -17.19 -42.55 -45.44
N GLU A 288 -18.31 -43.16 -45.81
CA GLU A 288 -19.56 -42.51 -46.24
C GLU A 288 -20.48 -42.13 -45.04
N PRO A 289 -21.24 -41.00 -45.10
CA PRO A 289 -22.06 -40.55 -43.97
C PRO A 289 -23.43 -41.26 -43.87
N PRO A 290 -23.86 -41.70 -42.67
CA PRO A 290 -25.20 -42.24 -42.45
C PRO A 290 -26.29 -41.14 -42.43
N ALA A 291 -27.53 -41.52 -42.75
CA ALA A 291 -28.63 -40.58 -43.04
C ALA A 291 -29.30 -39.94 -41.81
N LEU A 292 -29.93 -38.78 -42.05
CA LEU A 292 -30.65 -37.95 -41.06
C LEU A 292 -32.08 -38.44 -40.78
N PRO A 293 -32.58 -38.37 -39.53
CA PRO A 293 -34.01 -38.37 -39.22
C PRO A 293 -34.64 -36.97 -39.41
N VAL A 294 -35.91 -36.91 -39.81
CA VAL A 294 -36.64 -35.67 -40.15
C VAL A 294 -37.84 -35.43 -39.24
N ILE A 295 -37.86 -34.31 -38.52
CA ILE A 295 -39.06 -33.70 -37.89
C ILE A 295 -38.88 -32.15 -37.82
N PRO A 296 -39.93 -31.32 -37.55
CA PRO A 296 -40.33 -30.32 -38.54
C PRO A 296 -40.12 -28.85 -38.13
N ALA A 297 -40.29 -27.94 -39.10
CA ALA A 297 -40.09 -26.51 -38.95
C ALA A 297 -41.28 -25.77 -38.27
N LEU A 298 -40.96 -24.67 -37.61
CA LEU A 298 -41.88 -23.63 -37.12
C LEU A 298 -41.37 -22.23 -37.54
N PRO A 299 -42.22 -21.18 -37.57
CA PRO A 299 -42.18 -20.19 -38.65
C PRO A 299 -41.34 -18.92 -38.39
N ALA A 300 -41.09 -18.18 -39.48
CA ALA A 300 -40.34 -16.93 -39.52
C ALA A 300 -41.11 -15.70 -38.95
N PRO A 301 -40.39 -14.67 -38.47
CA PRO A 301 -41.00 -13.42 -37.99
C PRO A 301 -41.47 -12.50 -39.15
N PRO A 302 -42.54 -11.70 -38.95
CA PRO A 302 -43.05 -10.73 -39.93
C PRO A 302 -42.27 -9.40 -39.93
N VAL A 303 -42.45 -8.62 -41.00
CA VAL A 303 -41.68 -7.39 -41.30
C VAL A 303 -42.59 -6.16 -41.40
N VAL A 304 -42.31 -5.15 -40.56
CA VAL A 304 -42.35 -3.67 -40.76
C VAL A 304 -43.59 -3.03 -41.44
N PRO A 305 -44.14 -1.94 -40.86
CA PRO A 305 -44.00 -0.64 -41.55
C PRO A 305 -43.52 0.52 -40.65
N GLU A 306 -42.73 1.41 -41.25
CA GLU A 306 -42.37 2.76 -40.76
C GLU A 306 -43.48 3.79 -41.11
N PRO A 307 -43.51 5.01 -40.53
CA PRO A 307 -43.36 6.17 -41.44
C PRO A 307 -42.77 7.49 -40.86
N SER A 308 -41.84 8.08 -41.63
CA SER A 308 -41.78 9.51 -42.02
C SER A 308 -41.42 10.64 -41.02
N ALA A 309 -40.89 11.75 -41.57
CA ALA A 309 -40.49 13.02 -40.92
C ALA A 309 -40.51 14.19 -41.95
N PRO A 310 -40.20 15.48 -41.61
CA PRO A 310 -40.19 16.20 -40.33
C PRO A 310 -41.39 17.19 -40.23
N PRO A 311 -41.42 18.52 -40.56
CA PRO A 311 -40.41 19.61 -40.71
C PRO A 311 -40.70 20.97 -39.96
N LEU A 312 -39.65 21.80 -39.81
CA LEU A 312 -39.60 23.30 -39.88
C LEU A 312 -40.18 24.26 -38.80
N VAL A 313 -39.54 25.45 -38.78
CA VAL A 313 -39.88 26.79 -38.21
C VAL A 313 -39.47 27.15 -36.76
N ASP A 314 -38.66 28.21 -36.65
CA ASP A 314 -38.31 29.04 -35.46
C ASP A 314 -39.06 30.39 -35.54
N PRO A 315 -39.44 31.04 -34.42
CA PRO A 315 -38.78 32.32 -34.12
C PRO A 315 -38.60 32.69 -32.64
N SER A 316 -37.47 33.35 -32.35
CA SER A 316 -37.24 34.27 -31.21
C SER A 316 -37.73 35.70 -31.54
N PRO A 317 -37.56 36.73 -30.66
CA PRO A 317 -37.81 36.88 -29.21
C PRO A 317 -38.90 37.98 -28.95
N PRO A 318 -39.11 38.50 -27.72
CA PRO A 318 -38.28 39.59 -27.13
C PRO A 318 -38.02 39.36 -25.62
N GLY A 319 -37.30 40.17 -24.84
CA GLY A 319 -36.55 41.42 -25.04
C GLY A 319 -36.13 41.95 -23.66
N ALA A 320 -35.00 42.65 -23.55
CA ALA A 320 -34.42 43.04 -22.25
C ALA A 320 -35.08 44.30 -21.64
N PRO A 321 -34.90 44.52 -20.32
CA PRO A 321 -34.59 45.84 -19.78
C PRO A 321 -33.09 45.98 -19.48
N VAL A 322 -32.53 47.12 -19.86
CA VAL A 322 -31.16 47.53 -19.54
C VAL A 322 -31.07 47.97 -18.07
N VAL A 323 -29.95 47.67 -17.40
CA VAL A 323 -29.54 48.36 -16.18
C VAL A 323 -28.15 48.94 -16.42
N GLU A 324 -28.03 50.27 -16.36
CA GLU A 324 -26.77 50.98 -16.57
C GLU A 324 -25.85 50.90 -15.32
N PRO A 325 -24.52 50.90 -15.50
CA PRO A 325 -23.58 50.93 -14.38
C PRO A 325 -23.56 52.30 -13.72
N SER A 326 -23.87 52.36 -12.41
CA SER A 326 -23.64 53.57 -11.61
C SER A 326 -22.14 53.74 -11.29
N PRO A 327 -21.62 54.98 -11.26
CA PRO A 327 -20.17 55.23 -11.20
C PRO A 327 -19.56 54.99 -9.80
N PRO A 328 -18.23 54.77 -9.72
CA PRO A 328 -17.52 54.70 -8.44
C PRO A 328 -17.53 56.07 -7.75
N VAL A 329 -17.81 56.07 -6.44
CA VAL A 329 -17.66 57.25 -5.59
C VAL A 329 -16.17 57.49 -5.35
N VAL A 330 -15.68 58.66 -5.75
CA VAL A 330 -14.32 59.13 -5.44
C VAL A 330 -14.36 59.88 -4.12
N GLU A 331 -13.73 59.32 -3.08
CA GLU A 331 -13.41 60.10 -1.87
C GLU A 331 -12.15 60.96 -2.10
N PRO A 332 -12.11 62.20 -1.58
CA PRO A 332 -11.05 63.14 -1.90
C PRO A 332 -9.75 62.85 -1.13
N SER A 333 -8.63 62.84 -1.85
CA SER A 333 -7.30 62.85 -1.24
C SER A 333 -7.03 64.22 -0.60
N LEU A 334 -6.57 64.21 0.66
CA LEU A 334 -6.08 65.39 1.39
C LEU A 334 -4.57 65.24 1.67
N PRO A 335 -3.85 66.36 1.89
CA PRO A 335 -2.53 66.52 1.30
C PRO A 335 -1.38 65.87 2.08
N VAL A 336 -0.32 65.56 1.34
CA VAL A 336 1.02 65.27 1.87
C VAL A 336 1.51 66.46 2.69
N VAL A 337 1.94 66.21 3.92
CA VAL A 337 2.72 67.13 4.74
C VAL A 337 3.92 66.36 5.25
N GLU A 338 5.12 66.73 4.81
CA GLU A 338 6.38 66.17 5.33
C GLU A 338 6.76 66.87 6.65
N PRO A 339 6.93 66.13 7.76
CA PRO A 339 7.62 66.65 8.94
C PRO A 339 9.13 66.39 8.77
N SER A 340 9.91 67.46 8.58
CA SER A 340 11.37 67.39 8.50
C SER A 340 11.98 66.78 9.78
N LEU A 341 12.95 65.89 9.60
CA LEU A 341 13.59 65.12 10.68
C LEU A 341 14.24 66.00 11.77
N PRO A 342 13.99 65.75 13.06
CA PRO A 342 14.93 66.11 14.12
C PRO A 342 16.12 65.13 14.12
N VAL A 343 17.34 65.65 14.20
CA VAL A 343 18.54 64.81 14.39
C VAL A 343 18.56 64.30 15.83
N VAL A 344 18.73 62.99 16.00
CA VAL A 344 18.86 62.32 17.31
C VAL A 344 20.14 61.48 17.31
N GLU A 345 20.94 61.61 18.36
CA GLU A 345 22.22 60.90 18.53
C GLU A 345 22.02 59.39 18.78
N PRO A 346 23.00 58.54 18.44
CA PRO A 346 22.84 57.09 18.49
C PRO A 346 22.77 56.53 19.92
N SER A 347 21.58 56.12 20.34
CA SER A 347 21.36 55.29 21.53
C SER A 347 21.79 53.84 21.26
N PRO A 348 22.37 53.10 22.23
CA PRO A 348 22.94 51.77 21.98
C PRO A 348 21.89 50.76 21.52
N SER A 349 22.25 49.97 20.50
CA SER A 349 21.36 49.00 19.85
C SER A 349 20.95 47.86 20.78
N VAL A 350 19.66 47.81 21.13
CA VAL A 350 19.03 46.59 21.67
C VAL A 350 19.11 45.49 20.60
N PRO A 351 19.59 44.28 20.90
CA PRO A 351 19.60 43.20 19.93
C PRO A 351 18.15 42.85 19.54
N ALA A 352 17.91 42.72 18.24
CA ALA A 352 16.60 42.29 17.73
C ALA A 352 16.22 40.91 18.31
N PRO A 353 14.94 40.64 18.59
CA PRO A 353 14.50 39.31 19.01
C PRO A 353 14.90 38.28 17.94
N PRO A 354 15.34 37.07 18.33
CA PRO A 354 15.76 36.06 17.37
C PRO A 354 14.62 35.75 16.41
N VAL A 355 14.88 35.82 15.10
CA VAL A 355 13.92 35.45 14.07
C VAL A 355 13.53 33.99 14.31
N VAL A 356 12.26 33.77 14.69
CA VAL A 356 11.74 32.41 14.85
C VAL A 356 11.60 31.82 13.46
N VAL A 357 12.60 31.04 13.05
CA VAL A 357 12.51 30.22 11.84
C VAL A 357 11.38 29.22 12.05
N GLU A 358 10.28 29.47 11.35
CA GLU A 358 9.10 28.62 11.39
C GLU A 358 9.40 27.30 10.65
N PRO A 359 8.91 26.13 11.12
CA PRO A 359 9.25 24.85 10.51
C PRO A 359 8.90 24.80 9.02
N THR A 360 9.90 24.56 8.17
CA THR A 360 9.78 24.69 6.71
C THR A 360 8.87 23.62 6.13
N GLN A 361 7.61 23.97 5.86
CA GLN A 361 6.69 23.13 5.09
C GLN A 361 7.04 23.18 3.59
N PRO A 362 6.77 22.11 2.81
CA PRO A 362 6.90 22.18 1.36
C PRO A 362 5.89 23.19 0.79
N THR A 363 6.30 23.97 -0.19
CA THR A 363 5.45 25.02 -0.81
C THR A 363 4.57 24.51 -1.94
N GLN A 364 4.72 23.25 -2.33
CA GLN A 364 4.04 22.61 -3.47
C GLN A 364 3.60 21.18 -3.12
N PRO A 365 2.62 20.60 -3.83
CA PRO A 365 2.20 19.21 -3.63
C PRO A 365 3.34 18.22 -3.87
N VAL A 366 3.42 17.18 -3.05
CA VAL A 366 4.44 16.15 -3.22
C VAL A 366 4.05 15.15 -4.31
N GLU A 367 4.90 15.03 -5.32
CA GLU A 367 4.75 14.05 -6.39
C GLU A 367 5.25 12.67 -5.93
N CYS A 368 4.42 11.64 -6.10
CA CYS A 368 4.87 10.26 -5.88
C CYS A 368 5.71 9.80 -7.07
N VAL A 369 6.91 9.30 -6.80
CA VAL A 369 7.86 8.83 -7.83
C VAL A 369 8.37 7.44 -7.51
N ALA A 370 8.53 6.58 -8.51
CA ALA A 370 9.22 5.29 -8.37
C ALA A 370 10.72 5.51 -8.11
N GLY A 371 11.24 4.93 -7.03
CA GLY A 371 12.62 5.09 -6.58
C GLY A 371 13.53 3.90 -6.89
N GLU A 372 14.51 3.70 -6.01
CA GLU A 372 15.36 2.50 -6.00
C GLU A 372 14.49 1.23 -5.90
N ARG A 373 14.85 0.17 -6.62
CA ARG A 373 14.09 -1.09 -6.67
C ARG A 373 12.61 -0.89 -7.02
N LEU A 374 12.31 0.14 -7.82
CA LEU A 374 10.96 0.53 -8.24
C LEU A 374 10.02 0.96 -7.09
N VAL A 375 10.49 1.13 -5.84
CA VAL A 375 9.63 1.45 -4.69
C VAL A 375 9.13 2.89 -4.79
N PRO A 376 7.80 3.14 -4.86
CA PRO A 376 7.25 4.48 -4.95
C PRO A 376 7.33 5.23 -3.61
N SER A 377 7.67 6.53 -3.67
CA SER A 377 7.77 7.40 -2.49
C SER A 377 6.45 7.58 -1.74
N CYS A 378 5.32 7.49 -2.45
CA CYS A 378 3.96 7.43 -1.91
C CYS A 378 3.00 6.75 -2.91
N GLY A 379 1.82 6.37 -2.45
CA GLY A 379 0.85 5.63 -3.28
C GLY A 379 1.34 4.23 -3.65
N ALA A 380 0.96 3.76 -4.84
CA ALA A 380 1.33 2.45 -5.40
C ALA A 380 1.40 2.47 -6.94
N LEU A 381 2.22 1.57 -7.51
CA LEU A 381 2.22 1.27 -8.94
C LEU A 381 0.94 0.51 -9.34
N TRP A 382 0.57 0.62 -10.62
CA TRP A 382 -0.66 0.04 -11.16
C TRP A 382 -0.37 -0.65 -12.51
N GLY A 383 -0.89 -1.85 -12.74
CA GLY A 383 -0.55 -2.63 -13.93
C GLY A 383 -1.51 -3.75 -14.29
N VAL A 384 -1.15 -4.52 -15.33
CA VAL A 384 -1.94 -5.65 -15.84
C VAL A 384 -1.07 -6.79 -16.40
N ALA A 385 -1.55 -8.02 -16.25
CA ALA A 385 -1.27 -9.17 -17.11
C ALA A 385 -2.42 -9.31 -18.13
N PRO A 386 -2.29 -8.80 -19.38
CA PRO A 386 -3.44 -8.61 -20.26
C PRO A 386 -3.67 -9.83 -21.18
N GLY A 387 -4.96 -10.17 -21.38
CA GLY A 387 -5.37 -11.29 -22.23
C GLY A 387 -4.74 -12.63 -21.85
N ALA A 388 -4.49 -12.89 -20.56
CA ALA A 388 -3.96 -14.14 -20.07
C ALA A 388 -4.82 -15.34 -20.52
N HIS A 389 -4.19 -16.51 -20.70
CA HIS A 389 -4.80 -17.71 -21.30
C HIS A 389 -5.42 -17.56 -22.71
N THR A 390 -5.19 -16.44 -23.41
CA THR A 390 -5.58 -16.28 -24.83
C THR A 390 -4.38 -16.40 -25.78
N SER A 391 -4.68 -16.63 -27.06
CA SER A 391 -3.75 -16.53 -28.20
C SER A 391 -3.71 -15.14 -28.85
N GLN A 392 -4.26 -14.10 -28.20
CA GLN A 392 -4.20 -12.72 -28.69
C GLN A 392 -2.75 -12.20 -28.70
N ASP A 393 -2.42 -11.32 -29.65
CA ASP A 393 -1.15 -10.58 -29.58
C ASP A 393 -1.06 -9.79 -28.27
N ARG A 394 0.11 -9.83 -27.63
CA ARG A 394 0.32 -9.26 -26.29
C ARG A 394 0.30 -7.73 -26.28
N THR A 395 0.74 -7.11 -27.38
CA THR A 395 0.70 -5.65 -27.56
C THR A 395 -0.74 -5.19 -27.76
N GLN A 396 -1.50 -5.89 -28.60
CA GLN A 396 -2.92 -5.62 -28.82
C GLN A 396 -3.72 -5.84 -27.53
N ALA A 397 -3.50 -6.95 -26.81
CA ALA A 397 -4.19 -7.23 -25.54
C ALA A 397 -3.97 -6.14 -24.48
N LEU A 398 -2.75 -5.57 -24.42
CA LEU A 398 -2.46 -4.43 -23.55
C LEU A 398 -3.21 -3.16 -23.99
N ALA A 399 -3.17 -2.80 -25.28
CA ALA A 399 -3.87 -1.62 -25.80
C ALA A 399 -5.39 -1.72 -25.60
N ASP A 400 -5.95 -2.89 -25.93
CA ASP A 400 -7.33 -3.31 -25.66
C ASP A 400 -7.74 -3.09 -24.19
N PHE A 401 -6.86 -3.47 -23.25
CA PHE A 401 -7.12 -3.30 -21.82
C PHE A 401 -6.98 -1.84 -21.38
N GLU A 402 -5.98 -1.11 -21.88
CA GLU A 402 -5.78 0.32 -21.58
C GLU A 402 -6.96 1.18 -22.06
N GLU A 403 -7.54 0.87 -23.22
CA GLU A 403 -8.78 1.48 -23.72
C GLU A 403 -9.96 1.18 -22.78
N ARG A 404 -10.17 -0.09 -22.42
CA ARG A 404 -11.25 -0.49 -21.48
C ARG A 404 -11.10 0.15 -20.10
N ALA A 405 -9.88 0.16 -19.56
CA ALA A 405 -9.56 0.73 -18.26
C ALA A 405 -9.63 2.27 -18.25
N GLY A 406 -9.65 2.92 -19.42
CA GLY A 406 -9.59 4.37 -19.57
C GLY A 406 -8.27 4.98 -19.07
N LYS A 407 -7.21 4.17 -18.96
CA LYS A 407 -5.93 4.56 -18.35
C LYS A 407 -4.78 3.65 -18.82
N PRO A 408 -3.59 4.20 -19.15
CA PRO A 408 -2.37 3.42 -19.36
C PRO A 408 -1.95 2.63 -18.11
N GLN A 409 -1.37 1.45 -18.31
CA GLN A 409 -0.87 0.57 -17.25
C GLN A 409 0.64 0.80 -17.06
N MET A 410 1.08 1.04 -15.82
CA MET A 410 2.49 1.35 -15.52
C MET A 410 3.35 0.07 -15.39
N ILE A 411 2.76 -1.07 -15.01
CA ILE A 411 3.40 -2.38 -15.08
C ILE A 411 2.69 -3.22 -16.16
N TYR A 412 3.49 -3.81 -17.05
CA TYR A 412 3.06 -4.88 -17.96
C TYR A 412 3.65 -6.20 -17.48
N HIS A 413 2.80 -7.21 -17.28
CA HIS A 413 3.17 -8.50 -16.70
C HIS A 413 3.06 -9.65 -17.71
N ALA A 414 4.11 -10.46 -17.81
CA ALA A 414 4.24 -11.57 -18.74
C ALA A 414 4.89 -12.81 -18.10
N TYR A 415 4.78 -13.94 -18.80
CA TYR A 415 5.15 -15.27 -18.31
C TYR A 415 5.95 -16.02 -19.37
N HIS A 416 7.16 -16.46 -19.03
CA HIS A 416 8.05 -17.21 -19.90
C HIS A 416 8.30 -18.61 -19.32
N ARG A 417 8.62 -19.59 -20.17
CA ARG A 417 8.81 -20.99 -19.73
C ARG A 417 10.05 -21.66 -20.33
N GLY A 418 10.71 -22.50 -19.54
CA GLY A 418 11.83 -23.31 -20.00
C GLY A 418 13.04 -22.48 -20.45
N ARG A 419 13.37 -22.51 -21.74
CA ARG A 419 14.58 -21.88 -22.32
C ARG A 419 14.30 -20.67 -23.23
N GLU A 420 13.11 -20.09 -23.12
CA GLU A 420 12.70 -18.88 -23.82
C GLU A 420 13.54 -17.66 -23.37
N LEU A 421 14.14 -16.91 -24.30
CA LEU A 421 14.91 -15.71 -23.96
C LEU A 421 14.00 -14.48 -23.85
N PHE A 422 14.03 -13.82 -22.69
CA PHE A 422 13.25 -12.62 -22.39
C PHE A 422 14.13 -11.47 -21.86
N PRO A 423 13.71 -10.19 -22.00
CA PRO A 423 12.47 -9.76 -22.64
C PRO A 423 12.46 -9.96 -24.15
N THR A 424 11.29 -10.20 -24.72
CA THR A 424 11.09 -10.23 -26.16
C THR A 424 11.19 -8.84 -26.77
N ALA A 425 11.31 -8.76 -28.11
CA ALA A 425 11.29 -7.47 -28.81
C ALA A 425 9.98 -6.68 -28.59
N ALA A 426 8.85 -7.37 -28.36
CA ALA A 426 7.58 -6.74 -28.04
C ALA A 426 7.57 -6.15 -26.62
N GLU A 427 8.03 -6.90 -25.60
CA GLU A 427 8.18 -6.36 -24.24
C GLU A 427 9.14 -5.16 -24.19
N VAL A 428 10.26 -5.21 -24.92
CA VAL A 428 11.20 -4.08 -25.01
C VAL A 428 10.55 -2.86 -25.65
N ALA A 429 9.66 -3.03 -26.64
CA ALA A 429 8.88 -1.94 -27.23
C ALA A 429 7.80 -1.41 -26.27
N ILE A 430 7.09 -2.29 -25.55
CA ILE A 430 6.08 -1.93 -24.54
C ILE A 430 6.70 -1.13 -23.39
N ALA A 431 7.90 -1.51 -22.93
CA ALA A 431 8.64 -0.80 -21.89
C ALA A 431 9.12 0.59 -22.34
N ARG A 432 9.50 0.72 -23.62
CA ARG A 432 10.06 1.94 -24.23
C ARG A 432 9.06 2.76 -25.05
N ASP A 433 7.77 2.52 -24.87
CA ASP A 433 6.70 3.37 -25.39
C ASP A 433 6.95 4.83 -24.95
N ALA A 434 7.08 5.74 -25.91
CA ALA A 434 7.45 7.12 -25.68
C ALA A 434 6.32 7.98 -25.08
N ALA A 435 5.07 7.54 -25.21
CA ALA A 435 3.93 8.17 -24.55
C ALA A 435 3.71 7.59 -23.14
N ASN A 436 3.79 6.26 -23.03
CA ASN A 436 3.50 5.52 -21.80
C ASN A 436 4.63 4.52 -21.48
N PRO A 437 5.81 4.95 -20.99
CA PRO A 437 6.88 4.01 -20.63
C PRO A 437 6.43 3.11 -19.48
N ARG A 438 6.71 1.81 -19.58
CA ARG A 438 6.20 0.78 -18.65
C ARG A 438 7.33 0.01 -17.98
N ILE A 439 7.08 -0.39 -16.73
CA ILE A 439 7.86 -1.41 -16.02
C ILE A 439 7.45 -2.78 -16.56
N LEU A 440 8.42 -3.65 -16.83
CA LEU A 440 8.14 -5.06 -17.09
C LEU A 440 8.09 -5.84 -15.77
N PHE A 441 7.17 -6.79 -15.68
CA PHE A 441 7.16 -7.83 -14.66
C PHE A 441 7.18 -9.19 -15.36
N LEU A 442 8.27 -9.94 -15.21
CA LEU A 442 8.54 -11.14 -15.98
C LEU A 442 8.63 -12.35 -15.04
N ASN A 443 7.62 -13.21 -15.06
CA ASN A 443 7.63 -14.49 -14.35
C ASN A 443 8.28 -15.57 -15.24
N TRP A 444 9.24 -16.33 -14.73
CA TRP A 444 9.87 -17.45 -15.47
C TRP A 444 9.72 -18.78 -14.73
N LYS A 445 9.07 -19.76 -15.35
CA LYS A 445 8.95 -21.13 -14.80
C LYS A 445 9.94 -22.06 -15.52
N PRO A 446 10.99 -22.57 -14.85
CA PRO A 446 11.99 -23.45 -15.47
C PRO A 446 11.38 -24.79 -15.89
N THR A 447 12.07 -25.50 -16.79
CA THR A 447 11.72 -26.87 -17.18
C THR A 447 12.98 -27.70 -17.44
N GLY A 448 12.89 -29.02 -17.27
CA GLY A 448 13.99 -29.96 -17.53
C GLY A 448 14.88 -30.31 -16.33
N ALA A 449 14.78 -29.55 -15.23
CA ALA A 449 15.48 -29.80 -13.98
C ALA A 449 14.54 -29.55 -12.78
N THR A 450 14.72 -30.29 -11.69
CA THR A 450 14.05 -30.01 -10.40
C THR A 450 14.68 -28.81 -9.71
N TRP A 451 13.99 -28.18 -8.74
CA TRP A 451 14.58 -27.08 -7.98
C TRP A 451 15.91 -27.47 -7.32
N GLY A 452 16.00 -28.68 -6.74
CA GLY A 452 17.22 -29.18 -6.12
C GLY A 452 18.37 -29.36 -7.12
N GLN A 453 18.09 -29.69 -8.39
CA GLN A 453 19.08 -29.71 -9.46
C GLN A 453 19.51 -28.31 -9.89
N ILE A 454 18.57 -27.36 -9.99
CA ILE A 454 18.87 -25.95 -10.28
C ILE A 454 19.75 -25.35 -9.17
N ALA A 455 19.40 -25.59 -7.89
CA ALA A 455 20.18 -25.17 -6.72
C ALA A 455 21.59 -25.78 -6.66
N ALA A 456 21.80 -26.94 -7.28
CA ALA A 456 23.09 -27.62 -7.38
C ALA A 456 23.92 -27.17 -8.60
N GLY A 457 23.43 -26.24 -9.42
CA GLY A 457 24.11 -25.79 -10.65
C GLY A 457 23.94 -26.75 -11.82
N ASP A 458 22.70 -27.14 -12.15
CA ASP A 458 22.39 -27.90 -13.37
C ASP A 458 23.02 -27.22 -14.60
N PRO A 459 23.96 -27.87 -15.32
CA PRO A 459 24.71 -27.25 -16.41
C PRO A 459 23.83 -26.76 -17.56
N ALA A 460 22.70 -27.40 -17.80
CA ALA A 460 21.77 -26.99 -18.85
C ALA A 460 21.07 -25.68 -18.48
N THR A 461 20.56 -25.57 -17.25
CA THR A 461 19.91 -24.37 -16.71
C THR A 461 20.93 -23.23 -16.59
N ASP A 462 22.11 -23.50 -16.05
CA ASP A 462 23.22 -22.55 -15.92
C ASP A 462 23.60 -21.90 -17.25
N ALA A 463 23.81 -22.70 -18.30
CA ALA A 463 24.14 -22.21 -19.63
C ALA A 463 23.01 -21.39 -20.28
N TYR A 464 21.74 -21.61 -19.88
CA TYR A 464 20.63 -20.75 -20.28
C TYR A 464 20.61 -19.43 -19.50
N LEU A 465 20.83 -19.46 -18.18
CA LEU A 465 20.89 -18.25 -17.35
C LEU A 465 22.04 -17.31 -17.78
N ASP A 466 23.16 -17.86 -18.26
CA ASP A 466 24.26 -17.08 -18.84
C ASP A 466 23.86 -16.40 -20.16
N GLN A 467 23.14 -17.12 -21.04
CA GLN A 467 22.60 -16.57 -22.30
C GLN A 467 21.51 -15.51 -22.03
N LEU A 468 20.61 -15.77 -21.09
CA LEU A 468 19.57 -14.86 -20.64
C LEU A 468 20.18 -13.58 -20.05
N ALA A 469 21.19 -13.68 -19.20
CA ALA A 469 21.88 -12.51 -18.66
C ALA A 469 22.57 -11.68 -19.75
N ALA A 470 23.18 -12.32 -20.76
CA ALA A 470 23.74 -11.61 -21.91
C ALA A 470 22.64 -10.91 -22.74
N HIS A 471 21.51 -11.58 -22.98
CA HIS A 471 20.36 -11.04 -23.72
C HIS A 471 19.71 -9.85 -23.00
N ILE A 472 19.47 -9.93 -21.69
CA ILE A 472 18.89 -8.83 -20.91
C ILE A 472 19.81 -7.61 -20.98
N LYS A 473 21.12 -7.76 -20.70
CA LYS A 473 22.09 -6.65 -20.76
C LYS A 473 22.17 -5.98 -22.15
N ALA A 474 21.95 -6.74 -23.22
CA ALA A 474 21.98 -6.21 -24.58
C ALA A 474 20.70 -5.46 -24.98
N ASN A 475 19.54 -5.87 -24.44
CA ASN A 475 18.23 -5.38 -24.90
C ASN A 475 17.52 -4.46 -23.91
N LEU A 476 17.70 -4.66 -22.59
CA LEU A 476 16.98 -3.98 -21.51
C LEU A 476 17.95 -3.48 -20.42
N SER A 477 18.19 -2.18 -20.40
CA SER A 477 18.83 -1.47 -19.28
C SER A 477 17.85 -1.19 -18.14
N GLU A 478 16.56 -1.21 -18.45
CA GLU A 478 15.45 -0.74 -17.64
C GLU A 478 15.23 -1.60 -16.39
N GLN A 479 14.87 -0.98 -15.25
CA GLN A 479 14.51 -1.75 -14.05
C GLN A 479 13.21 -2.52 -14.30
N PHE A 480 13.22 -3.81 -13.98
CA PHE A 480 12.10 -4.71 -14.18
C PHE A 480 11.94 -5.65 -12.99
N PHE A 481 10.70 -6.05 -12.71
CA PHE A 481 10.40 -7.07 -11.71
C PHE A 481 10.62 -8.47 -12.31
N PHE A 482 11.16 -9.39 -11.52
CA PHE A 482 11.40 -10.76 -11.93
C PHE A 482 11.08 -11.76 -10.82
N THR A 483 10.29 -12.78 -11.16
CA THR A 483 10.02 -13.95 -10.29
C THR A 483 10.50 -15.22 -10.98
N MET A 484 11.40 -15.97 -10.32
CA MET A 484 11.55 -17.39 -10.65
C MET A 484 10.36 -18.15 -10.05
N HIS A 485 9.56 -18.80 -10.89
CA HIS A 485 8.55 -19.79 -10.52
C HIS A 485 7.61 -19.30 -9.40
N HIS A 486 6.79 -18.28 -9.73
CA HIS A 486 5.60 -17.88 -8.95
C HIS A 486 4.68 -19.07 -8.59
N GLU A 487 3.90 -18.87 -7.51
CA GLU A 487 3.03 -19.88 -6.88
C GLU A 487 3.72 -21.23 -6.62
N PRO A 488 4.94 -21.25 -6.03
CA PRO A 488 5.67 -22.51 -5.82
C PRO A 488 4.94 -23.49 -4.92
N GLU A 489 4.02 -23.03 -4.07
CA GLU A 489 3.20 -23.87 -3.18
C GLU A 489 2.51 -25.03 -3.92
N ASN A 490 2.08 -24.80 -5.16
CA ASN A 490 1.38 -25.79 -5.99
C ASN A 490 2.28 -26.93 -6.49
N ASP A 491 3.61 -26.76 -6.47
CA ASP A 491 4.60 -27.75 -6.93
C ASP A 491 5.41 -28.37 -5.78
N VAL A 492 5.14 -28.02 -4.51
CA VAL A 492 5.91 -28.54 -3.36
C VAL A 492 5.61 -30.02 -3.13
N VAL A 493 6.64 -30.86 -3.28
CA VAL A 493 6.66 -32.25 -2.87
C VAL A 493 7.50 -32.38 -1.60
N ASP A 494 6.87 -32.21 -0.44
CA ASP A 494 7.50 -32.31 0.89
C ASP A 494 7.83 -33.77 1.25
N ARG A 495 8.87 -34.28 0.58
CA ARG A 495 9.45 -35.61 0.80
C ARG A 495 10.95 -35.51 0.56
N ALA A 496 11.75 -35.94 1.53
CA ALA A 496 13.20 -35.96 1.40
C ALA A 496 13.64 -36.65 0.09
N GLY A 497 14.54 -36.00 -0.66
CA GLY A 497 15.01 -36.48 -1.95
C GLY A 497 14.05 -36.28 -3.14
N SER A 498 12.97 -35.49 -3.00
CA SER A 498 12.15 -35.08 -4.16
C SER A 498 12.87 -34.11 -5.10
N GLY A 499 13.80 -33.29 -4.57
CA GLY A 499 14.35 -32.13 -5.28
C GLY A 499 13.30 -31.03 -5.52
N MET A 500 12.14 -31.13 -4.89
CA MET A 500 10.97 -30.27 -5.04
C MET A 500 10.36 -29.90 -3.67
N THR A 501 11.16 -29.92 -2.59
CA THR A 501 10.75 -29.39 -1.29
C THR A 501 10.75 -27.86 -1.29
N ALA A 502 10.10 -27.22 -0.30
CA ALA A 502 10.19 -25.77 -0.12
C ALA A 502 11.64 -25.25 0.01
N LYS A 503 12.54 -26.07 0.57
CA LYS A 503 13.99 -25.78 0.69
C LYS A 503 14.75 -25.92 -0.62
N ASP A 504 14.32 -26.83 -1.49
CA ASP A 504 14.83 -26.93 -2.85
C ASP A 504 14.43 -25.68 -3.65
N TYR A 505 13.16 -25.24 -3.56
CA TYR A 505 12.69 -24.00 -4.19
C TYR A 505 13.50 -22.79 -3.74
N SER A 506 13.60 -22.56 -2.42
CA SER A 506 14.28 -21.37 -1.91
C SER A 506 15.78 -21.37 -2.27
N SER A 507 16.42 -22.54 -2.30
CA SER A 507 17.80 -22.68 -2.78
C SER A 507 17.94 -22.42 -4.29
N ALA A 508 16.97 -22.87 -5.11
CA ALA A 508 16.97 -22.64 -6.55
C ALA A 508 16.76 -21.17 -6.89
N PHE A 509 15.83 -20.49 -6.21
CA PHE A 509 15.59 -19.06 -6.34
C PHE A 509 16.86 -18.26 -5.99
N ARG A 510 17.54 -18.61 -4.88
CA ARG A 510 18.84 -18.03 -4.54
C ARG A 510 19.85 -18.16 -5.68
N HIS A 511 20.04 -19.37 -6.21
CA HIS A 511 20.97 -19.65 -7.30
C HIS A 511 20.66 -18.83 -8.56
N VAL A 512 19.40 -18.81 -9.01
CA VAL A 512 18.96 -18.06 -10.19
C VAL A 512 19.23 -16.56 -10.05
N ILE A 513 18.80 -15.94 -8.94
CA ILE A 513 18.98 -14.50 -8.72
C ILE A 513 20.46 -14.15 -8.58
N GLN A 514 21.24 -14.96 -7.85
CA GLN A 514 22.68 -14.72 -7.66
C GLN A 514 23.45 -14.86 -8.97
N ARG A 515 23.13 -15.86 -9.82
CA ARG A 515 23.79 -16.05 -11.12
C ARG A 515 23.49 -14.91 -12.09
N LEU A 516 22.24 -14.48 -12.21
CA LEU A 516 21.85 -13.35 -13.07
C LEU A 516 22.54 -12.05 -12.63
N ARG A 517 22.55 -11.76 -11.32
CA ARG A 517 23.25 -10.59 -10.76
C ARG A 517 24.78 -10.67 -10.93
N ALA A 518 25.39 -11.84 -10.71
CA ALA A 518 26.84 -12.05 -10.92
C ALA A 518 27.24 -11.87 -12.39
N ASN A 519 26.38 -12.29 -13.33
CA ASN A 519 26.54 -12.01 -14.76
C ASN A 519 26.23 -10.55 -15.14
N GLY A 520 25.92 -9.67 -14.19
CA GLY A 520 25.78 -8.23 -14.38
C GLY A 520 24.37 -7.73 -14.69
N VAL A 521 23.31 -8.52 -14.46
CA VAL A 521 21.92 -8.06 -14.56
C VAL A 521 21.54 -7.27 -13.29
N ALA A 522 22.14 -6.10 -13.12
CA ALA A 522 21.97 -5.24 -11.94
C ALA A 522 20.64 -4.45 -11.92
N ASN A 523 19.89 -4.46 -13.03
CA ASN A 523 18.57 -3.84 -13.18
C ASN A 523 17.39 -4.78 -12.82
N LEU A 524 17.68 -6.03 -12.46
CA LEU A 524 16.67 -7.00 -12.01
C LEU A 524 16.25 -6.71 -10.57
N VAL A 525 14.98 -6.39 -10.37
CA VAL A 525 14.32 -6.28 -9.06
C VAL A 525 13.64 -7.62 -8.78
N SER A 526 14.13 -8.37 -7.80
CA SER A 526 13.68 -9.74 -7.56
C SER A 526 12.45 -9.79 -6.65
N THR A 527 11.43 -10.53 -7.08
CA THR A 527 10.15 -10.65 -6.41
C THR A 527 9.92 -12.11 -5.98
N MET A 528 9.56 -12.32 -4.72
CA MET A 528 9.07 -13.62 -4.21
C MET A 528 7.54 -13.65 -4.27
N CYS A 529 6.95 -14.53 -5.08
CA CYS A 529 5.50 -14.53 -5.35
C CYS A 529 4.81 -15.80 -4.82
N TYR A 530 3.90 -15.61 -3.86
CA TYR A 530 3.12 -16.67 -3.19
C TYR A 530 1.70 -16.79 -3.77
N MET A 531 1.11 -17.99 -3.75
CA MET A 531 -0.29 -18.26 -4.14
C MET A 531 -1.32 -17.73 -3.12
N ALA A 532 -0.88 -17.39 -1.90
CA ALA A 532 -1.71 -16.96 -0.76
C ALA A 532 -2.91 -17.87 -0.39
N TYR A 533 -2.99 -19.08 -0.93
CA TYR A 533 -4.07 -20.03 -0.69
C TYR A 533 -3.94 -20.68 0.69
N ILE A 534 -4.91 -20.44 1.58
CA ILE A 534 -4.82 -20.77 3.02
C ILE A 534 -4.37 -22.22 3.31
N PRO A 535 -4.89 -23.27 2.64
CA PRO A 535 -4.43 -24.65 2.85
C PRO A 535 -2.95 -24.90 2.59
N TRP A 536 -2.28 -24.06 1.78
CA TRP A 536 -0.82 -24.03 1.63
C TRP A 536 -0.15 -23.12 2.67
N ASN A 537 -0.71 -21.94 2.93
CA ASN A 537 -0.16 -20.98 3.90
C ASN A 537 0.01 -21.56 5.32
N VAL A 538 -0.80 -22.55 5.70
CA VAL A 538 -0.75 -23.21 7.02
C VAL A 538 0.14 -24.47 7.05
N GLN A 539 0.78 -24.85 5.94
CA GLN A 539 1.66 -26.02 5.91
C GLN A 539 2.96 -25.77 6.70
N PRO A 540 3.53 -26.79 7.37
CA PRO A 540 4.74 -26.63 8.17
C PRO A 540 5.96 -26.18 7.36
N TRP A 541 5.99 -26.49 6.06
CA TRP A 541 7.04 -26.09 5.12
C TRP A 541 6.86 -24.69 4.53
N PHE A 542 5.72 -24.01 4.74
CA PHE A 542 5.41 -22.74 4.05
C PHE A 542 6.45 -21.64 4.30
N GLY A 543 6.99 -21.57 5.53
CA GLY A 543 8.07 -20.62 5.88
C GLY A 543 9.42 -20.92 5.21
N ASP A 544 9.67 -22.18 4.82
CA ASP A 544 10.93 -22.60 4.19
C ASP A 544 11.03 -22.18 2.70
N LEU A 545 9.92 -21.71 2.10
CA LEU A 545 9.90 -21.16 0.75
C LEU A 545 10.65 -19.83 0.62
N TYR A 546 10.83 -19.06 1.71
CA TYR A 546 11.41 -17.72 1.60
C TYR A 546 12.93 -17.80 1.32
N PRO A 547 13.42 -17.26 0.18
CA PRO A 547 14.80 -17.46 -0.22
C PRO A 547 15.80 -16.49 0.43
N GLY A 548 15.34 -15.52 1.24
CA GLY A 548 16.19 -14.66 2.08
C GLY A 548 16.34 -13.22 1.59
N ASP A 549 16.58 -12.31 2.53
CA ASP A 549 16.50 -10.86 2.32
C ASP A 549 17.54 -10.28 1.33
N ASP A 550 18.62 -11.00 1.04
CA ASP A 550 19.67 -10.62 0.09
C ASP A 550 19.29 -10.91 -1.37
N VAL A 551 18.43 -11.90 -1.61
CA VAL A 551 17.99 -12.28 -2.97
C VAL A 551 16.54 -11.88 -3.27
N VAL A 552 15.80 -11.33 -2.31
CA VAL A 552 14.43 -10.81 -2.50
C VAL A 552 14.43 -9.29 -2.33
N ASP A 553 14.04 -8.54 -3.35
CA ASP A 553 13.81 -7.10 -3.23
C ASP A 553 12.36 -6.78 -2.82
N TRP A 554 11.38 -7.54 -3.33
CA TRP A 554 9.94 -7.41 -3.06
C TRP A 554 9.30 -8.75 -2.65
N VAL A 555 8.29 -8.70 -1.78
CA VAL A 555 7.40 -9.84 -1.54
C VAL A 555 6.06 -9.56 -2.18
N SER A 556 5.53 -10.52 -2.92
CA SER A 556 4.23 -10.42 -3.58
C SER A 556 3.38 -11.66 -3.38
N TRP A 557 2.12 -11.55 -3.74
CA TRP A 557 1.23 -12.68 -3.82
C TRP A 557 0.14 -12.48 -4.85
N ASP A 558 -0.43 -13.61 -5.23
CA ASP A 558 -1.48 -13.76 -6.23
C ASP A 558 -2.79 -14.07 -5.48
N ILE A 559 -3.85 -13.27 -5.66
CA ILE A 559 -5.10 -13.47 -4.90
C ILE A 559 -6.33 -12.95 -5.63
N TYR A 560 -7.42 -13.72 -5.53
CA TYR A 560 -8.64 -13.45 -6.28
C TYR A 560 -9.87 -13.37 -5.37
N ALA A 561 -10.80 -12.49 -5.71
CA ALA A 561 -12.15 -12.45 -5.16
C ALA A 561 -13.11 -13.28 -6.02
N TYR A 562 -14.23 -13.72 -5.44
CA TYR A 562 -15.22 -14.58 -6.08
C TYR A 562 -16.60 -13.92 -5.99
N SER A 563 -17.36 -13.92 -7.09
CA SER A 563 -18.70 -13.29 -7.10
C SER A 563 -19.81 -14.16 -6.50
N GLU A 564 -19.60 -15.48 -6.34
CA GLU A 564 -20.57 -16.35 -5.69
C GLU A 564 -20.24 -16.54 -4.21
N PRO A 565 -21.23 -16.46 -3.29
CA PRO A 565 -21.02 -16.64 -1.86
C PRO A 565 -20.32 -17.96 -1.51
N GLY A 566 -19.22 -17.88 -0.75
CA GLY A 566 -18.38 -19.01 -0.40
C GLY A 566 -16.95 -18.58 -0.10
N HIS A 567 -15.98 -19.40 -0.49
CA HIS A 567 -14.56 -19.03 -0.41
C HIS A 567 -14.28 -17.76 -1.22
N GLY A 568 -13.70 -16.76 -0.58
CA GLY A 568 -13.25 -15.52 -1.23
C GLY A 568 -14.35 -14.60 -1.75
N PHE A 569 -15.57 -14.76 -1.27
CA PHE A 569 -16.65 -13.79 -1.44
C PHE A 569 -16.58 -12.73 -0.33
N GLY A 570 -16.47 -11.47 -0.70
CA GLY A 570 -16.35 -10.37 0.25
C GLY A 570 -15.96 -9.06 -0.43
N ASP A 571 -15.49 -8.10 0.36
CA ASP A 571 -14.93 -6.85 -0.14
C ASP A 571 -13.44 -6.97 -0.46
N PHE A 572 -12.83 -5.86 -0.87
CA PHE A 572 -11.41 -5.81 -1.15
C PHE A 572 -10.55 -6.21 0.06
N ALA A 573 -10.93 -5.82 1.27
CA ALA A 573 -10.22 -6.22 2.48
C ALA A 573 -10.31 -7.72 2.80
N GLU A 574 -11.43 -8.38 2.49
CA GLU A 574 -11.53 -9.85 2.52
C GLU A 574 -10.48 -10.47 1.60
N MET A 575 -10.36 -10.00 0.36
CA MET A 575 -9.37 -10.50 -0.59
C MET A 575 -7.93 -10.26 -0.10
N MET A 576 -7.63 -9.04 0.37
CA MET A 576 -6.29 -8.64 0.79
C MET A 576 -5.79 -9.34 2.07
N ASN A 577 -6.69 -9.74 2.97
CA ASN A 577 -6.33 -10.26 4.30
C ASN A 577 -7.11 -11.52 4.70
N ARG A 578 -7.47 -12.35 3.71
CA ARG A 578 -8.35 -13.52 3.83
C ARG A 578 -8.00 -14.46 4.99
N ARG A 579 -9.02 -14.82 5.78
CA ARG A 579 -8.97 -15.78 6.90
C ARG A 579 -9.97 -16.91 6.69
N ALA A 580 -9.77 -18.04 7.37
CA ALA A 580 -10.70 -19.16 7.39
C ALA A 580 -11.04 -19.53 8.84
N SER A 581 -12.31 -19.85 9.13
CA SER A 581 -12.76 -20.14 10.50
C SER A 581 -12.25 -21.47 11.05
N ASN A 582 -11.86 -22.41 10.18
CA ASN A 582 -11.15 -23.64 10.55
C ASN A 582 -9.65 -23.44 10.80
N GLU A 583 -9.06 -22.33 10.32
CA GLU A 583 -7.65 -21.97 10.53
C GLU A 583 -7.52 -20.68 11.38
N PRO A 584 -8.02 -20.64 12.63
CA PRO A 584 -8.06 -19.41 13.43
C PRO A 584 -6.67 -18.88 13.84
N ALA A 585 -5.61 -19.67 13.64
CA ALA A 585 -4.22 -19.23 13.82
C ALA A 585 -3.67 -18.46 12.61
N TRP A 586 -4.29 -18.55 11.42
CA TRP A 586 -3.86 -17.83 10.23
C TRP A 586 -4.33 -16.35 10.30
N PRO A 587 -3.40 -15.37 10.34
CA PRO A 587 -3.76 -13.98 10.61
C PRO A 587 -4.30 -13.20 9.39
N GLY A 588 -4.37 -13.84 8.22
CA GLY A 588 -4.56 -13.18 6.93
C GLY A 588 -3.24 -12.85 6.25
N PHE A 589 -3.19 -12.87 4.91
CA PHE A 589 -1.93 -12.80 4.17
C PHE A 589 -1.21 -11.47 4.36
N TYR A 590 -1.90 -10.33 4.27
CA TYR A 590 -1.31 -9.02 4.55
C TYR A 590 -0.73 -8.96 5.98
N ASN A 591 -1.46 -9.44 6.99
CA ASN A 591 -0.97 -9.45 8.38
C ASN A 591 0.23 -10.37 8.59
N TRP A 592 0.28 -11.52 7.89
CA TRP A 592 1.45 -12.39 7.89
C TRP A 592 2.64 -11.72 7.21
N ALA A 593 2.47 -11.18 6.00
CA ALA A 593 3.54 -10.51 5.26
C ALA A 593 4.08 -9.27 6.01
N ALA A 594 3.21 -8.47 6.62
CA ALA A 594 3.59 -7.32 7.46
C ALA A 594 4.39 -7.71 8.71
N ARG A 595 4.16 -8.92 9.26
CA ARG A 595 4.90 -9.47 10.40
C ARG A 595 6.24 -10.07 9.99
N THR A 596 6.25 -10.86 8.92
CA THR A 596 7.40 -11.67 8.48
C THR A 596 8.41 -10.83 7.69
N PHE A 597 7.94 -9.85 6.91
CA PHE A 597 8.76 -9.03 6.01
C PHE A 597 8.61 -7.51 6.30
N PRO A 598 8.83 -7.04 7.54
CA PRO A 598 8.43 -5.70 7.98
C PRO A 598 9.13 -4.55 7.25
N ASP A 599 10.29 -4.78 6.62
CA ASP A 599 11.03 -3.80 5.83
C ASP A 599 10.90 -3.96 4.30
N LYS A 600 10.25 -5.03 3.80
CA LYS A 600 10.05 -5.26 2.36
C LYS A 600 8.82 -4.49 1.83
N PRO A 601 8.89 -3.92 0.61
CA PRO A 601 7.70 -3.47 -0.11
C PRO A 601 6.85 -4.68 -0.52
N LEU A 602 5.52 -4.51 -0.51
CA LEU A 602 4.57 -5.56 -0.90
C LEU A 602 3.96 -5.29 -2.27
N MET A 603 3.58 -6.34 -2.99
CA MET A 603 2.89 -6.28 -4.28
C MET A 603 1.75 -7.29 -4.33
N VAL A 604 0.61 -6.91 -4.89
CA VAL A 604 -0.37 -7.89 -5.38
C VAL A 604 -0.03 -8.13 -6.85
N ALA A 605 0.58 -9.28 -7.12
CA ALA A 605 1.24 -9.62 -8.39
C ALA A 605 0.25 -10.13 -9.43
N GLU A 606 -0.79 -10.83 -8.98
CA GLU A 606 -2.02 -11.07 -9.72
C GLU A 606 -3.22 -10.83 -8.81
N TRP A 607 -4.23 -10.16 -9.34
CA TRP A 607 -5.56 -10.19 -8.73
C TRP A 607 -6.67 -9.95 -9.75
N GLY A 608 -7.87 -10.39 -9.38
CA GLY A 608 -9.07 -10.19 -10.15
C GLY A 608 -10.31 -10.59 -9.38
N VAL A 609 -11.46 -10.40 -10.01
CA VAL A 609 -12.75 -10.86 -9.49
C VAL A 609 -13.25 -11.96 -10.42
N TRP A 610 -13.34 -13.19 -9.93
CA TRP A 610 -13.98 -14.28 -10.68
C TRP A 610 -15.47 -13.95 -10.81
N TYR A 611 -15.85 -13.56 -12.02
CA TYR A 611 -17.20 -13.14 -12.37
C TYR A 611 -18.18 -14.33 -12.30
N SER A 612 -19.42 -14.04 -11.94
CA SER A 612 -20.53 -14.97 -12.11
C SER A 612 -21.81 -14.28 -12.54
N ALA A 613 -22.43 -14.83 -13.59
CA ALA A 613 -23.76 -14.44 -14.04
C ALA A 613 -24.86 -14.75 -13.00
N LYS A 614 -24.59 -15.54 -11.95
CA LYS A 614 -25.50 -15.73 -10.81
C LYS A 614 -25.54 -14.51 -9.87
N ASN A 615 -24.44 -13.75 -9.80
CA ASN A 615 -24.33 -12.55 -8.96
C ASN A 615 -23.53 -11.42 -9.67
N PRO A 616 -24.06 -10.87 -10.77
CA PRO A 616 -23.33 -9.89 -11.59
C PRO A 616 -23.17 -8.51 -10.94
N ARG A 617 -23.81 -8.26 -9.78
CA ARG A 617 -23.70 -6.99 -9.03
C ARG A 617 -22.39 -6.90 -8.26
N HIS A 618 -21.99 -8.00 -7.61
CA HIS A 618 -20.76 -8.07 -6.82
C HIS A 618 -19.51 -7.63 -7.60
N HIS A 619 -19.50 -7.84 -8.91
CA HIS A 619 -18.42 -7.36 -9.78
C HIS A 619 -18.23 -5.82 -9.72
N ALA A 620 -19.31 -5.04 -9.57
CA ALA A 620 -19.22 -3.60 -9.32
C ALA A 620 -18.99 -3.29 -7.84
N ASP A 621 -19.76 -3.92 -6.96
CA ASP A 621 -19.68 -3.72 -5.51
C ASP A 621 -18.25 -3.94 -4.97
N PHE A 622 -17.52 -4.93 -5.52
CA PHE A 622 -16.13 -5.21 -5.19
C PHE A 622 -15.18 -4.09 -5.61
N PHE A 623 -15.23 -3.60 -6.86
CA PHE A 623 -14.34 -2.52 -7.31
C PHE A 623 -14.66 -1.19 -6.62
N ASP A 624 -15.93 -0.93 -6.29
CA ASP A 624 -16.31 0.21 -5.45
C ASP A 624 -15.72 0.05 -4.04
N SER A 625 -15.73 -1.16 -3.45
CA SER A 625 -15.05 -1.42 -2.18
C SER A 625 -13.52 -1.25 -2.28
N ALA A 626 -12.89 -1.67 -3.39
CA ALA A 626 -11.45 -1.50 -3.61
C ALA A 626 -11.06 -0.01 -3.65
N ARG A 627 -11.85 0.81 -4.34
CA ARG A 627 -11.71 2.28 -4.35
C ARG A 627 -11.88 2.91 -2.96
N LEU A 628 -12.66 2.31 -2.07
CA LEU A 628 -12.89 2.80 -0.71
C LEU A 628 -11.90 2.26 0.32
N GLN A 629 -11.29 1.09 0.07
CA GLN A 629 -10.50 0.33 1.06
C GLN A 629 -9.00 0.26 0.75
N LEU A 630 -8.54 0.74 -0.43
CA LEU A 630 -7.15 0.67 -0.88
C LEU A 630 -6.13 1.07 0.19
N GLU A 631 -6.34 2.23 0.82
CA GLU A 631 -5.38 2.83 1.75
C GLU A 631 -5.36 2.17 3.13
N LEU A 632 -6.19 1.14 3.39
CA LEU A 632 -6.02 0.25 4.54
C LEU A 632 -4.74 -0.60 4.44
N PHE A 633 -4.16 -0.75 3.25
CA PHE A 633 -3.06 -1.66 2.93
C PHE A 633 -1.76 -0.95 2.48
N PRO A 634 -1.27 0.09 3.19
CA PRO A 634 -0.23 1.00 2.68
C PRO A 634 1.15 0.38 2.45
N ARG A 635 1.40 -0.86 2.92
CA ARG A 635 2.61 -1.63 2.56
C ARG A 635 2.61 -2.07 1.10
N VAL A 636 1.44 -2.24 0.48
CA VAL A 636 1.36 -2.64 -0.93
C VAL A 636 1.65 -1.45 -1.81
N LYS A 637 2.72 -1.59 -2.58
CA LYS A 637 3.31 -0.57 -3.44
C LYS A 637 3.20 -0.90 -4.93
N ALA A 638 2.59 -2.02 -5.29
CA ALA A 638 2.18 -2.34 -6.66
C ALA A 638 0.93 -3.23 -6.66
N TYR A 639 0.00 -2.97 -7.58
CA TYR A 639 -1.17 -3.79 -7.85
C TYR A 639 -1.22 -4.11 -9.35
N VAL A 640 -1.24 -5.40 -9.69
CA VAL A 640 -1.20 -5.88 -11.08
C VAL A 640 -2.42 -6.76 -11.33
N TYR A 641 -3.32 -6.29 -12.20
CA TYR A 641 -4.58 -6.95 -12.50
C TYR A 641 -4.39 -8.11 -13.48
N PHE A 642 -5.03 -9.25 -13.25
CA PHE A 642 -4.97 -10.40 -14.16
C PHE A 642 -6.23 -10.44 -15.02
N GLU A 643 -6.15 -10.08 -16.31
CA GLU A 643 -7.28 -10.17 -17.24
C GLU A 643 -7.23 -11.51 -18.01
N THR A 644 -8.17 -12.41 -17.72
CA THR A 644 -8.42 -13.62 -18.51
C THR A 644 -9.91 -13.80 -18.82
N PRO A 645 -10.29 -14.22 -20.03
CA PRO A 645 -11.64 -14.73 -20.30
C PRO A 645 -11.86 -16.15 -19.75
N ASN A 646 -10.79 -16.90 -19.45
CA ASN A 646 -10.85 -18.29 -19.00
C ASN A 646 -9.52 -18.73 -18.34
N ALA A 647 -9.44 -18.70 -17.01
CA ALA A 647 -8.54 -19.55 -16.25
C ALA A 647 -9.37 -20.61 -15.51
N GLU A 648 -9.16 -21.90 -15.83
CA GLU A 648 -9.86 -23.03 -15.20
C GLU A 648 -11.40 -22.91 -15.17
N GLY A 649 -11.99 -22.33 -16.22
CA GLY A 649 -13.44 -22.08 -16.32
C GLY A 649 -13.91 -20.78 -15.66
N ARG A 650 -13.00 -19.91 -15.19
CA ARG A 650 -13.29 -18.64 -14.52
C ARG A 650 -12.86 -17.45 -15.37
N ASP A 651 -13.62 -16.37 -15.28
CA ASP A 651 -13.45 -15.16 -16.09
C ASP A 651 -13.22 -13.96 -15.16
N SER A 652 -12.17 -13.17 -15.42
CA SER A 652 -11.81 -11.97 -14.66
C SER A 652 -11.89 -10.67 -15.47
N ARG A 653 -12.54 -10.68 -16.64
CA ARG A 653 -12.64 -9.49 -17.48
C ARG A 653 -13.46 -8.38 -16.83
N VAL A 654 -12.84 -7.21 -16.65
CA VAL A 654 -13.45 -6.00 -16.07
C VAL A 654 -14.73 -5.55 -16.81
N GLN A 655 -14.82 -5.88 -18.10
CA GLN A 655 -15.96 -5.61 -18.99
C GLN A 655 -17.13 -6.62 -18.89
N ASN A 656 -17.06 -7.64 -18.03
CA ASN A 656 -18.14 -8.63 -17.85
C ASN A 656 -19.48 -8.01 -17.42
N THR A 657 -19.46 -6.82 -16.80
CA THR A 657 -20.65 -5.98 -16.63
C THR A 657 -20.32 -4.51 -16.85
N THR A 658 -21.24 -3.74 -17.44
CA THR A 658 -21.07 -2.28 -17.63
C THR A 658 -20.92 -1.52 -16.31
N ALA A 659 -21.48 -2.05 -15.22
CA ALA A 659 -21.29 -1.51 -13.88
C ALA A 659 -19.88 -1.81 -13.34
N GLY A 660 -19.43 -3.06 -13.42
CA GLY A 660 -18.08 -3.47 -13.02
C GLY A 660 -16.99 -2.70 -13.75
N LEU A 661 -17.14 -2.51 -15.07
CA LEU A 661 -16.20 -1.71 -15.87
C LEU A 661 -16.12 -0.26 -15.37
N ARG A 662 -17.25 0.36 -15.04
CA ARG A 662 -17.29 1.73 -14.52
C ARG A 662 -16.64 1.84 -13.14
N SER A 663 -16.93 0.92 -12.23
CA SER A 663 -16.31 0.89 -10.90
C SER A 663 -14.81 0.61 -10.99
N PHE A 664 -14.38 -0.27 -11.91
CA PHE A 664 -12.96 -0.48 -12.22
C PHE A 664 -12.29 0.77 -12.79
N GLN A 665 -12.92 1.49 -13.72
CA GLN A 665 -12.42 2.76 -14.24
C GLN A 665 -12.29 3.83 -13.14
N GLN A 666 -13.25 3.90 -12.20
CA GLN A 666 -13.15 4.79 -11.04
C GLN A 666 -12.02 4.39 -10.08
N PHE A 667 -11.80 3.09 -9.87
CA PHE A 667 -10.70 2.59 -9.05
C PHE A 667 -9.32 2.81 -9.69
N SER A 668 -9.18 2.53 -10.98
CA SER A 668 -7.97 2.78 -11.77
C SER A 668 -7.53 4.25 -11.72
N ASN A 669 -8.49 5.17 -11.64
CA ASN A 669 -8.26 6.61 -11.49
C ASN A 669 -8.03 7.08 -10.02
N HIS A 670 -7.90 6.19 -9.05
CA HIS A 670 -7.64 6.57 -7.65
C HIS A 670 -6.29 7.32 -7.50
N PRO A 671 -6.20 8.44 -6.74
CA PRO A 671 -4.99 9.27 -6.66
C PRO A 671 -3.71 8.56 -6.17
N ALA A 672 -3.85 7.47 -5.42
CA ALA A 672 -2.73 6.62 -5.03
C ALA A 672 -1.98 6.00 -6.23
N PHE A 673 -2.66 5.80 -7.37
CA PHE A 673 -2.09 5.29 -8.62
C PHE A 673 -1.59 6.40 -9.57
N ALA A 674 -1.41 7.63 -9.06
CA ALA A 674 -0.77 8.74 -9.77
C ALA A 674 0.72 8.86 -9.36
N VAL A 675 1.44 7.74 -9.45
CA VAL A 675 2.90 7.65 -9.37
C VAL A 675 3.49 8.04 -10.72
N LYS A 676 4.67 8.67 -10.74
CA LYS A 676 5.48 8.86 -11.94
C LYS A 676 6.68 7.90 -11.93
N LEU A 677 7.05 7.37 -13.08
CA LEU A 677 8.41 6.88 -13.28
C LEU A 677 9.38 8.08 -13.23
N PRO A 678 10.61 7.91 -12.71
CA PRO A 678 11.62 8.97 -12.76
C PRO A 678 11.93 9.35 -14.20
N ARG A 679 12.58 10.50 -14.44
CA ARG A 679 13.15 10.87 -15.74
C ARG A 679 14.61 11.23 -15.55
N ALA A 680 15.53 10.61 -16.29
CA ALA A 680 16.92 11.02 -16.25
C ALA A 680 17.13 12.23 -17.15
N GLN A 681 17.93 13.16 -16.66
CA GLN A 681 18.43 14.31 -17.41
C GLN A 681 19.93 14.14 -17.57
N VAL A 682 20.42 14.09 -18.81
CA VAL A 682 21.85 14.11 -19.11
C VAL A 682 22.10 15.26 -20.08
N ASN A 683 22.94 16.21 -19.65
CA ASN A 683 23.31 17.41 -20.41
C ASN A 683 22.09 18.22 -20.91
N GLY A 684 21.03 18.32 -20.10
CA GLY A 684 19.82 19.06 -20.43
C GLY A 684 18.92 18.41 -21.49
N ARG A 685 19.09 17.11 -21.75
CA ARG A 685 18.18 16.30 -22.57
C ARG A 685 17.58 15.17 -21.73
N GLU A 686 16.31 14.90 -21.95
CA GLU A 686 15.65 13.70 -21.43
C GLU A 686 16.30 12.44 -22.01
N VAL A 687 16.56 11.48 -21.13
CA VAL A 687 17.03 10.13 -21.47
C VAL A 687 16.29 9.11 -20.59
N SER A 688 16.23 7.85 -21.06
CA SER A 688 15.63 6.74 -20.32
C SER A 688 16.16 6.72 -18.87
N PRO A 689 15.30 6.73 -17.84
CA PRO A 689 15.68 7.00 -16.45
C PRO A 689 16.51 5.90 -15.79
N TRP A 690 16.77 4.82 -16.53
CA TRP A 690 17.13 3.52 -15.97
C TRP A 690 18.56 3.08 -16.27
N ARG A 691 19.49 4.00 -16.57
CA ARG A 691 20.92 3.63 -16.49
C ARG A 691 21.25 3.32 -15.04
N ALA A 692 21.39 2.03 -14.73
CA ALA A 692 21.85 1.56 -13.43
C ALA A 692 23.11 2.33 -13.02
N LEU A 693 23.09 2.93 -11.82
CA LEU A 693 24.29 3.49 -11.23
C LEU A 693 25.29 2.35 -11.03
N PRO A 694 26.58 2.52 -11.40
CA PRO A 694 27.57 1.47 -11.18
C PRO A 694 27.65 1.17 -9.69
N THR A 695 27.54 -0.10 -9.32
CA THR A 695 27.73 -0.53 -7.93
C THR A 695 29.11 -0.11 -7.46
N PRO A 696 29.26 0.40 -6.22
CA PRO A 696 30.57 0.66 -5.66
C PRO A 696 31.34 -0.66 -5.60
N MET A 697 32.51 -0.69 -6.25
CA MET A 697 33.40 -1.85 -6.23
C MET A 697 33.69 -2.24 -4.77
N PRO A 698 33.71 -3.54 -4.41
CA PRO A 698 34.17 -3.95 -3.09
C PRO A 698 35.60 -3.44 -2.89
N SER A 699 35.87 -2.83 -1.73
CA SER A 699 37.12 -2.13 -1.47
C SER A 699 38.28 -3.11 -1.31
N SER A 700 38.94 -3.44 -2.42
CA SER A 700 40.19 -4.18 -2.46
C SER A 700 41.35 -3.32 -1.98
N LEU A 701 41.64 -3.40 -0.69
CA LEU A 701 42.91 -2.97 -0.08
C LEU A 701 43.52 -4.15 0.70
N PRO A 702 44.86 -4.20 0.84
CA PRO A 702 45.63 -5.44 0.86
C PRO A 702 45.76 -6.13 2.23
#